data_AF-A0A1M5NTZ4-F1
#
_entry.id   AF-A0A1M5NTZ4-F1
#
_cell.length_a   1.000
_cell.length_b   1.000
_cell.length_c   1.000
_cell.angle_alpha   90.00
_cell.angle_beta   90.00
_cell.angle_gamma   90.00
#
_symmetry.space_group_name_H-M   'P 1'
#
loop_
_entity.id
_entity.type
_entity.pdbx_description
1 polymer ?
#
loop_
_entity_poly.entity_id
_entity_poly.type
_entity_poly.pdbx_seq_one_letter_code
_entity_poly.pdbx_strand_id
1 'polypeptide(L)'
;MLQEIKIAGNASYSSEGEKLSSLKAINFIFGTNGTGKTTISRVIYNPSSYASCALTWEKGRTLACCVYNSDFVTRNFVPQLPLPGIFTLGEAASDTLDKIEKAKARVEDLEDGIAKLNGTLGVVDSSSGKRGELRTLRAQFESDCWKIKGKYDPYFKDAFSGVRNSQSKFCDKVLVELAANTAPLVTVDELKRKAVTLFEDGLERHAVIGTIDITDLLAVERAPVLAKKVLGKEDVDVAALIRRLGNSDWVRQGLQYLGHGSQCPFCQQEVEAELAARLNAYFDETFLNDMASIAAALETYDVVAGSTLKMLEEAIAHDNRHVDRELLRADVDRIAARLAVNKRLLEAKKREPSTPVTLEPLAELAEPIIARIATANASIAAHNALVDNIAAERGTLIGQIWKYLLDEYSATIEKYRAEWDALDKAVGGLTTGLAAKEGQLLTARAELRELEKKVTSVQPTVSAINSLLTSFGFSGFTLRTAGERGHLYEIVRNGGDNAAATLSEGEKSFVCFLYFYHLLRGSVSESDVTSDRIVVFDDPVSSLDSDVLFIVSNLIKRLLKEASDGKGQIKQVFLLTHNIYFHKEVSFDRNRGAECRAQETFWIVRKVDGVSKVVGYNHNPIKTSYELLWAEVRNPNRSNMTIQNTLRRIIENYFKILGNVDTDDIIAQFEGKDQQLCTSLFSWVNDGSHSAHDDLYISADDSVVARYLDVFRRIFEKTDHHGHYKMMMGAQKPADPTQGAAAVALEAIA
;
A
#
# COMPACT_ATOMS: atom_id res chain seq x y z
N MET A 1 -20.39 10.33 -6.81
CA MET A 1 -21.20 9.08 -6.84
C MET A 1 -20.35 7.91 -7.36
N LEU A 2 -20.81 6.66 -7.25
CA LEU A 2 -20.21 5.53 -7.98
C LEU A 2 -20.52 5.66 -9.48
N GLN A 3 -19.48 5.47 -10.29
CA GLN A 3 -19.54 5.52 -11.76
C GLN A 3 -19.48 4.12 -12.39
N GLU A 4 -18.68 3.23 -11.80
CA GLU A 4 -18.55 1.83 -12.24
C GLU A 4 -18.40 0.90 -11.03
N ILE A 5 -19.01 -0.28 -11.11
CA ILE A 5 -18.80 -1.41 -10.20
C ILE A 5 -18.28 -2.59 -11.02
N LYS A 6 -17.08 -3.10 -10.69
CA LYS A 6 -16.52 -4.34 -11.24
C LYS A 6 -16.59 -5.43 -10.18
N ILE A 7 -17.15 -6.59 -10.54
CA ILE A 7 -17.22 -7.77 -9.66
C ILE A 7 -16.58 -8.94 -10.38
N ALA A 8 -15.56 -9.54 -9.77
CA ALA A 8 -14.83 -10.67 -10.35
C ALA A 8 -14.42 -11.66 -9.26
N GLY A 9 -14.38 -12.96 -9.58
CA GLY A 9 -13.79 -14.00 -8.75
C GLY A 9 -14.53 -14.32 -7.44
N ASN A 10 -15.77 -13.86 -7.27
CA ASN A 10 -16.53 -14.02 -6.03
C ASN A 10 -17.92 -14.61 -6.30
N ALA A 11 -18.35 -15.53 -5.42
CA ALA A 11 -19.62 -16.25 -5.55
C ALA A 11 -19.78 -16.92 -6.94
N SER A 12 -20.78 -16.52 -7.72
CA SER A 12 -21.02 -17.04 -9.07
C SER A 12 -20.43 -16.19 -10.20
N TYR A 13 -19.64 -15.15 -9.89
CA TYR A 13 -18.96 -14.33 -10.92
C TYR A 13 -17.63 -14.98 -11.36
N SER A 14 -17.34 -14.95 -12.66
CA SER A 14 -16.08 -15.47 -13.22
C SER A 14 -14.88 -14.62 -12.80
N SER A 15 -13.66 -15.15 -13.04
CA SER A 15 -12.40 -14.42 -12.81
C SER A 15 -12.23 -13.19 -13.72
N GLU A 16 -12.78 -13.21 -14.94
CA GLU A 16 -12.82 -12.04 -15.83
C GLU A 16 -13.69 -10.91 -15.23
N GLY A 17 -14.78 -11.32 -14.58
CA GLY A 17 -15.72 -10.45 -13.90
C GLY A 17 -16.73 -9.77 -14.82
N GLU A 18 -17.68 -9.09 -14.20
CA GLU A 18 -18.74 -8.32 -14.85
C GLU A 18 -18.69 -6.87 -14.38
N LYS A 19 -19.17 -5.95 -15.23
CA LYS A 19 -19.13 -4.51 -14.97
C LYS A 19 -20.51 -3.88 -15.10
N LEU A 20 -20.86 -3.07 -14.11
CA LEU A 20 -21.96 -2.12 -14.19
C LEU A 20 -21.35 -0.73 -14.40
N SER A 21 -21.44 -0.20 -15.61
CA SER A 21 -20.87 1.10 -16.00
C SER A 21 -21.96 2.15 -16.19
N SER A 22 -21.57 3.43 -16.21
CA SER A 22 -22.50 4.56 -16.41
C SER A 22 -23.62 4.64 -15.37
N LEU A 23 -23.31 4.27 -14.13
CA LEU A 23 -24.24 4.32 -13.00
C LEU A 23 -24.76 5.75 -12.78
N LYS A 24 -26.02 5.86 -12.35
CA LYS A 24 -26.72 7.14 -12.15
C LYS A 24 -27.18 7.29 -10.71
N ALA A 25 -27.92 8.35 -10.40
CA ALA A 25 -28.49 8.58 -9.07
C ALA A 25 -29.40 7.41 -8.63
N ILE A 26 -30.11 6.78 -9.56
CA ILE A 26 -30.98 5.61 -9.31
C ILE A 26 -30.53 4.43 -10.16
N ASN A 27 -30.35 3.25 -9.56
CA ASN A 27 -29.94 2.05 -10.29
C ASN A 27 -30.81 0.86 -9.87
N PHE A 28 -31.67 0.39 -10.77
CA PHE A 28 -32.50 -0.78 -10.56
C PHE A 28 -31.79 -2.03 -11.08
N ILE A 29 -31.68 -3.04 -10.23
CA ILE A 29 -30.98 -4.30 -10.54
C ILE A 29 -31.93 -5.45 -10.24
N PHE A 30 -32.41 -6.11 -11.29
CA PHE A 30 -33.33 -7.24 -11.16
C PHE A 30 -32.60 -8.57 -11.39
N GLY A 31 -32.99 -9.62 -10.68
CA GLY A 31 -32.47 -10.96 -10.94
C GLY A 31 -33.11 -12.01 -10.06
N THR A 32 -33.22 -13.24 -10.53
CA THR A 32 -33.79 -14.36 -9.75
C THR A 32 -32.92 -14.71 -8.53
N ASN A 33 -33.42 -15.56 -7.65
CA ASN A 33 -32.67 -16.01 -6.49
C ASN A 33 -31.44 -16.82 -6.91
N GLY A 34 -30.31 -16.60 -6.23
CA GLY A 34 -29.05 -17.30 -6.51
C GLY A 34 -28.26 -16.80 -7.73
N THR A 35 -28.63 -15.66 -8.34
CA THR A 35 -27.89 -15.09 -9.50
C THR A 35 -26.70 -14.20 -9.12
N GLY A 36 -26.45 -13.96 -7.84
CA GLY A 36 -25.30 -13.16 -7.38
C GLY A 36 -25.58 -11.70 -6.99
N LYS A 37 -26.85 -11.26 -6.98
CA LYS A 37 -27.26 -9.90 -6.55
C LYS A 37 -26.64 -9.47 -5.22
N THR A 38 -26.74 -10.31 -4.20
CA THR A 38 -26.20 -10.01 -2.85
C THR A 38 -24.68 -9.85 -2.82
N THR A 39 -23.95 -10.41 -3.79
CA THR A 39 -22.52 -10.13 -3.93
C THR A 39 -22.29 -8.67 -4.31
N ILE A 40 -23.13 -8.10 -5.18
CA ILE A 40 -23.06 -6.67 -5.54
C ILE A 40 -23.23 -5.80 -4.29
N SER A 41 -24.28 -6.08 -3.48
CA SER A 41 -24.55 -5.30 -2.27
C SER A 41 -23.41 -5.38 -1.26
N ARG A 42 -22.82 -6.58 -1.07
CA ARG A 42 -21.67 -6.80 -0.16
C ARG A 42 -20.38 -6.13 -0.64
N VAL A 43 -20.10 -6.16 -1.95
CA VAL A 43 -18.94 -5.46 -2.54
C VAL A 43 -19.04 -3.96 -2.36
N ILE A 44 -20.24 -3.38 -2.52
CA ILE A 44 -20.47 -1.94 -2.27
C ILE A 44 -20.25 -1.61 -0.78
N TYR A 45 -20.71 -2.48 0.12
CA TYR A 45 -20.59 -2.26 1.57
C TYR A 45 -19.13 -2.31 2.07
N ASN A 46 -18.35 -3.29 1.62
CA ASN A 46 -16.99 -3.51 2.11
C ASN A 46 -16.05 -3.98 0.97
N PRO A 47 -15.61 -3.08 0.08
CA PRO A 47 -14.80 -3.44 -1.09
C PRO A 47 -13.45 -4.07 -0.72
N SER A 48 -12.88 -3.73 0.45
CA SER A 48 -11.60 -4.28 0.92
C SER A 48 -11.60 -5.80 1.12
N SER A 49 -12.77 -6.40 1.39
CA SER A 49 -12.88 -7.86 1.50
C SER A 49 -12.94 -8.59 0.15
N TYR A 50 -12.90 -7.84 -0.97
CA TYR A 50 -13.09 -8.36 -2.33
C TYR A 50 -11.98 -7.87 -3.27
N ALA A 51 -10.77 -8.40 -3.13
CA ALA A 51 -9.56 -7.92 -3.84
C ALA A 51 -9.67 -7.91 -5.38
N SER A 52 -10.45 -8.82 -5.96
CA SER A 52 -10.71 -8.92 -7.40
C SER A 52 -11.81 -7.97 -7.90
N CYS A 53 -12.52 -7.30 -7.00
CA CYS A 53 -13.57 -6.34 -7.30
C CYS A 53 -13.03 -4.90 -7.24
N ALA A 54 -13.67 -3.98 -7.95
CA ALA A 54 -13.26 -2.57 -7.96
C ALA A 54 -14.48 -1.64 -8.01
N LEU A 55 -14.37 -0.53 -7.29
CA LEU A 55 -15.36 0.54 -7.24
C LEU A 55 -14.73 1.82 -7.81
N THR A 56 -15.31 2.34 -8.88
CA THR A 56 -14.83 3.59 -9.50
C THR A 56 -15.72 4.73 -9.06
N TRP A 57 -15.14 5.66 -8.31
CA TRP A 57 -15.84 6.83 -7.77
C TRP A 57 -15.60 8.07 -8.62
N GLU A 58 -16.64 8.88 -8.75
CA GLU A 58 -16.56 10.21 -9.34
C GLU A 58 -15.58 11.09 -8.56
N LYS A 59 -14.66 11.76 -9.28
CA LYS A 59 -13.58 12.57 -8.70
C LYS A 59 -12.70 11.81 -7.67
N GLY A 60 -12.75 10.48 -7.61
CA GLY A 60 -12.03 9.69 -6.60
C GLY A 60 -12.56 9.85 -5.17
N ARG A 61 -13.73 10.48 -4.97
CA ARG A 61 -14.31 10.73 -3.65
C ARG A 61 -15.21 9.57 -3.22
N THR A 62 -14.82 8.87 -2.16
CA THR A 62 -15.63 7.82 -1.55
C THR A 62 -16.74 8.44 -0.70
N LEU A 63 -17.95 7.88 -0.79
CA LEU A 63 -19.09 8.25 0.07
C LEU A 63 -19.39 7.12 1.03
N ALA A 64 -20.12 7.41 2.11
CA ALA A 64 -20.56 6.39 3.05
C ALA A 64 -21.52 5.38 2.34
N CYS A 65 -21.24 4.09 2.48
CA CYS A 65 -22.05 3.02 1.87
C CYS A 65 -23.03 2.44 2.89
N CYS A 66 -24.31 2.75 2.77
CA CYS A 66 -25.36 2.17 3.60
C CYS A 66 -26.05 1.02 2.84
N VAL A 67 -25.96 -0.21 3.34
CA VAL A 67 -26.53 -1.39 2.68
C VAL A 67 -27.54 -2.09 3.58
N TYR A 68 -28.78 -2.21 3.11
CA TYR A 68 -29.82 -3.04 3.70
C TYR A 68 -29.86 -4.38 3.01
N ASN A 69 -29.36 -5.42 3.70
CA ASN A 69 -29.38 -6.80 3.26
C ASN A 69 -29.54 -7.72 4.49
N SER A 70 -29.56 -9.04 4.29
CA SER A 70 -29.64 -10.01 5.39
C SER A 70 -28.50 -9.88 6.41
N ASP A 71 -27.29 -9.47 5.99
CA ASP A 71 -26.16 -9.23 6.89
C ASP A 71 -26.42 -8.01 7.80
N PHE A 72 -27.07 -6.95 7.30
CA PHE A 72 -27.47 -5.80 8.11
C PHE A 72 -28.49 -6.19 9.17
N VAL A 73 -29.52 -6.95 8.79
CA VAL A 73 -30.56 -7.45 9.70
C VAL A 73 -29.92 -8.30 10.81
N THR A 74 -29.05 -9.24 10.44
CA THR A 74 -28.37 -10.14 11.39
C THR A 74 -27.47 -9.38 12.36
N ARG A 75 -26.75 -8.35 11.89
CA ARG A 75 -25.80 -7.57 12.72
C ARG A 75 -26.49 -6.62 13.69
N ASN A 76 -27.60 -6.00 13.29
CA ASN A 76 -28.25 -4.99 14.10
C ASN A 76 -29.37 -5.56 14.98
N PHE A 77 -30.07 -6.61 14.53
CA PHE A 77 -31.19 -7.20 15.26
C PHE A 77 -30.84 -8.58 15.84
N VAL A 78 -29.98 -8.56 16.86
CA VAL A 78 -29.63 -9.72 17.67
C VAL A 78 -30.59 -9.82 18.87
N PRO A 79 -31.22 -10.99 19.13
CA PRO A 79 -32.08 -11.16 20.30
C PRO A 79 -31.35 -10.78 21.59
N GLN A 80 -32.03 -10.03 22.48
CA GLN A 80 -31.55 -9.58 23.80
C GLN A 80 -30.49 -8.46 23.83
N LEU A 81 -29.99 -7.98 22.67
CA LEU A 81 -29.10 -6.82 22.63
C LEU A 81 -29.90 -5.54 22.32
N PRO A 82 -29.63 -4.42 23.02
CA PRO A 82 -30.23 -3.14 22.69
C PRO A 82 -29.69 -2.62 21.35
N LEU A 83 -30.54 -1.96 20.59
CA LEU A 83 -30.21 -1.38 19.29
C LEU A 83 -29.42 -0.08 19.49
N PRO A 84 -28.39 0.23 18.67
CA PRO A 84 -27.77 1.54 18.69
C PRO A 84 -28.80 2.63 18.40
N GLY A 85 -28.75 3.73 19.14
CA GLY A 85 -29.57 4.90 18.86
C GLY A 85 -29.16 5.58 17.56
N ILE A 86 -30.14 6.07 16.81
CA ILE A 86 -29.93 6.87 15.61
C ILE A 86 -30.12 8.34 15.98
N PHE A 87 -29.01 9.05 16.07
CA PHE A 87 -28.94 10.49 16.20
C PHE A 87 -29.42 11.13 14.89
N THR A 88 -30.50 11.91 14.99
CA THR A 88 -31.00 12.77 13.91
C THR A 88 -30.93 14.22 14.36
N LEU A 89 -30.93 15.15 13.40
CA LEU A 89 -31.09 16.57 13.71
C LEU A 89 -32.47 16.76 14.36
N GLY A 90 -32.50 17.15 15.63
CA GLY A 90 -33.75 17.44 16.33
C GLY A 90 -34.39 18.75 15.86
N GLU A 91 -35.50 19.12 16.50
CA GLU A 91 -36.11 20.44 16.37
C GLU A 91 -35.23 21.50 17.06
N ALA A 92 -34.03 21.75 16.53
CA ALA A 92 -33.18 22.85 16.98
C ALA A 92 -33.57 24.17 16.29
N ALA A 93 -33.20 25.28 16.93
CA ALA A 93 -33.38 26.61 16.37
C ALA A 93 -32.81 26.71 14.95
N SER A 94 -33.60 27.28 14.02
CA SER A 94 -33.25 27.47 12.59
C SER A 94 -31.81 27.98 12.41
N ASP A 95 -31.37 28.89 13.27
CA ASP A 95 -30.03 29.48 13.26
C ASP A 95 -28.88 28.47 13.38
N THR A 96 -29.09 27.35 14.08
CA THR A 96 -28.03 26.32 14.24
C THR A 96 -27.99 25.39 13.04
N LEU A 97 -29.14 25.08 12.43
CA LEU A 97 -29.21 24.33 11.17
C LEU A 97 -28.57 25.11 10.02
N ASP A 98 -28.79 26.42 9.95
CA ASP A 98 -28.14 27.29 8.95
C ASP A 98 -26.61 27.33 9.11
N LYS A 99 -26.10 27.26 10.36
CA LYS A 99 -24.66 27.18 10.62
C LYS A 99 -24.08 25.85 10.15
N ILE A 100 -24.79 24.74 10.33
CA ILE A 100 -24.39 23.41 9.85
C ILE A 100 -24.32 23.40 8.32
N GLU A 101 -25.33 23.92 7.63
CA GLU A 101 -25.34 24.02 6.16
C GLU A 101 -24.18 24.88 5.63
N LYS A 102 -23.89 26.03 6.26
CA LYS A 102 -22.73 26.86 5.90
C LYS A 102 -21.40 26.15 6.15
N ALA A 103 -21.27 25.44 7.27
CA ALA A 103 -20.06 24.68 7.59
C ALA A 103 -19.84 23.53 6.60
N LYS A 104 -20.89 22.83 6.18
CA LYS A 104 -20.84 21.83 5.11
C LYS A 104 -20.40 22.40 3.78
N ALA A 105 -21.02 23.49 3.34
CA ALA A 105 -20.66 24.13 2.08
C ALA A 105 -19.18 24.55 2.07
N ARG A 106 -18.68 25.03 3.22
CA ARG A 106 -17.25 25.33 3.41
C ARG A 106 -16.37 24.09 3.32
N VAL A 107 -16.75 22.97 3.91
CA VAL A 107 -16.02 21.70 3.80
C VAL A 107 -15.96 21.24 2.34
N GLU A 108 -17.08 21.30 1.62
CA GLU A 108 -17.15 20.92 0.20
C GLU A 108 -16.27 21.81 -0.69
N ASP A 109 -16.30 23.13 -0.51
CA ASP A 109 -15.44 24.07 -1.25
C ASP A 109 -13.93 23.82 -0.99
N LEU A 110 -13.57 23.51 0.25
CA LEU A 110 -12.20 23.16 0.62
C LEU A 110 -11.76 21.84 -0.03
N GLU A 111 -12.61 20.82 -0.02
CA GLU A 111 -12.35 19.54 -0.67
C GLU A 111 -12.19 19.68 -2.20
N ASP A 112 -13.06 20.42 -2.86
CA ASP A 112 -12.96 20.71 -4.30
C ASP A 112 -11.71 21.53 -4.62
N GLY A 113 -11.34 22.49 -3.75
CA GLY A 113 -10.09 23.24 -3.86
C GLY A 113 -8.85 22.36 -3.76
N ILE A 114 -8.81 21.45 -2.80
CA ILE A 114 -7.75 20.45 -2.63
C ILE A 114 -7.64 19.55 -3.85
N ALA A 115 -8.77 19.05 -4.37
CA ALA A 115 -8.80 18.20 -5.55
C ALA A 115 -8.22 18.91 -6.79
N LYS A 116 -8.57 20.20 -7.00
CA LYS A 116 -8.01 21.02 -8.08
C LYS A 116 -6.50 21.20 -7.94
N LEU A 117 -6.03 21.57 -6.74
CA LEU A 117 -4.60 21.75 -6.46
C LEU A 117 -3.81 20.45 -6.69
N ASN A 118 -4.30 19.32 -6.19
CA ASN A 118 -3.70 18.01 -6.43
C ASN A 118 -3.68 17.64 -7.91
N GLY A 119 -4.73 17.95 -8.66
CA GLY A 119 -4.78 17.75 -10.11
C GLY A 119 -3.72 18.58 -10.86
N THR A 120 -3.52 19.84 -10.48
CA THR A 120 -2.49 20.71 -11.07
C THR A 120 -1.06 20.30 -10.66
N LEU A 121 -0.88 19.90 -9.39
CA LEU A 121 0.40 19.49 -8.85
C LEU A 121 0.88 18.16 -9.46
N GLY A 122 -0.05 17.25 -9.72
CA GLY A 122 0.24 15.88 -10.14
C GLY A 122 0.51 14.96 -8.96
N VAL A 123 0.17 13.68 -9.12
CA VAL A 123 0.39 12.66 -8.08
C VAL A 123 1.89 12.47 -7.86
N VAL A 124 2.29 12.21 -6.62
CA VAL A 124 3.66 11.77 -6.31
C VAL A 124 4.00 10.58 -7.20
N ASP A 125 5.16 10.63 -7.84
CA ASP A 125 5.64 9.60 -8.78
C ASP A 125 4.95 9.47 -10.14
N SER A 126 3.97 10.32 -10.46
CA SER A 126 3.37 10.37 -11.79
C SER A 126 4.09 11.30 -12.76
N SER A 127 3.90 11.08 -14.07
CA SER A 127 4.37 11.96 -15.15
C SER A 127 3.38 13.08 -15.47
N SER A 128 2.43 13.39 -14.58
CA SER A 128 1.39 14.39 -14.79
C SER A 128 1.57 15.62 -13.90
N GLY A 129 0.91 16.72 -14.27
CA GLY A 129 0.97 17.98 -13.54
C GLY A 129 2.36 18.64 -13.53
N LYS A 130 2.52 19.64 -12.65
CA LYS A 130 3.79 20.39 -12.53
C LYS A 130 4.98 19.54 -12.08
N ARG A 131 4.75 18.49 -11.28
CA ARG A 131 5.80 17.52 -10.92
C ARG A 131 6.26 16.68 -12.12
N GLY A 132 5.34 16.31 -13.02
CA GLY A 132 5.67 15.65 -14.28
C GLY A 132 6.47 16.54 -15.24
N GLU A 133 6.14 17.83 -15.31
CA GLU A 133 6.90 18.83 -16.08
C GLU A 133 8.35 18.93 -15.60
N LEU A 134 8.59 19.00 -14.27
CA LEU A 134 9.95 19.01 -13.69
C LEU A 134 10.78 17.76 -14.06
N ARG A 135 10.15 16.57 -14.05
CA ARG A 135 10.82 15.32 -14.44
C ARG A 135 11.20 15.31 -15.91
N THR A 136 10.28 15.76 -16.76
CA THR A 136 10.52 15.87 -18.20
C THR A 136 11.66 16.84 -18.49
N LEU A 137 11.65 18.01 -17.83
CA LEU A 137 12.72 19.00 -17.93
C LEU A 137 14.07 18.43 -17.49
N ARG A 138 14.10 17.69 -16.36
CA ARG A 138 15.32 17.03 -15.87
C ARG A 138 15.84 15.98 -16.85
N ALA A 139 14.97 15.12 -17.38
CA ALA A 139 15.35 14.08 -18.34
C ALA A 139 15.88 14.69 -19.66
N GLN A 140 15.28 15.80 -20.10
CA GLN A 140 15.76 16.54 -21.27
C GLN A 140 17.15 17.12 -21.01
N PHE A 141 17.38 17.75 -19.86
CA PHE A 141 18.68 18.30 -19.50
C PHE A 141 19.75 17.21 -19.35
N GLU A 142 19.40 16.05 -18.79
CA GLU A 142 20.28 14.87 -18.75
C GLU A 142 20.68 14.41 -20.16
N SER A 143 19.75 14.42 -21.12
CA SER A 143 20.03 14.09 -22.54
C SER A 143 20.97 15.09 -23.18
N ASP A 144 20.75 16.36 -22.89
CA ASP A 144 21.54 17.47 -23.41
C ASP A 144 22.98 17.45 -22.87
N CYS A 145 23.18 17.22 -21.56
CA CYS A 145 24.51 16.98 -20.98
C CYS A 145 25.21 15.76 -21.58
N TRP A 146 24.47 14.69 -21.90
CA TRP A 146 25.06 13.47 -22.46
C TRP A 146 25.57 13.64 -23.89
N LYS A 147 24.90 14.49 -24.70
CA LYS A 147 25.38 14.83 -26.05
C LYS A 147 26.76 15.51 -25.99
N ILE A 148 26.97 16.39 -25.01
CA ILE A 148 28.28 17.04 -24.77
C ILE A 148 29.33 16.01 -24.41
N LYS A 149 29.01 15.13 -23.46
CA LYS A 149 29.88 14.01 -23.08
C LYS A 149 30.28 13.24 -24.33
N GLY A 150 29.32 12.85 -25.17
CA GLY A 150 29.58 12.13 -26.42
C GLY A 150 30.54 12.85 -27.38
N LYS A 151 30.44 14.18 -27.47
CA LYS A 151 31.34 15.01 -28.31
C LYS A 151 32.79 14.99 -27.82
N TYR A 152 33.02 14.96 -26.51
CA TYR A 152 34.35 15.10 -25.91
C TYR A 152 34.95 13.84 -25.30
N ASP A 153 34.17 12.76 -25.18
CA ASP A 153 34.59 11.47 -24.64
C ASP A 153 35.87 10.91 -25.28
N PRO A 154 36.09 11.01 -26.61
CA PRO A 154 37.32 10.50 -27.24
C PRO A 154 38.59 11.21 -26.76
N TYR A 155 38.48 12.45 -26.27
CA TYR A 155 39.61 13.30 -25.90
C TYR A 155 39.85 13.35 -24.39
N PHE A 156 38.78 13.27 -23.60
CA PHE A 156 38.81 13.52 -22.15
C PHE A 156 38.29 12.35 -21.32
N LYS A 157 38.42 11.11 -21.82
CA LYS A 157 37.92 9.88 -21.17
C LYS A 157 38.27 9.80 -19.67
N ASP A 158 39.50 10.20 -19.31
CA ASP A 158 40.03 10.11 -17.95
C ASP A 158 39.47 11.21 -17.04
N ALA A 159 39.21 12.40 -17.59
CA ALA A 159 38.56 13.49 -16.87
C ALA A 159 37.09 13.19 -16.53
N PHE A 160 36.46 12.25 -17.26
CA PHE A 160 35.09 11.80 -17.01
C PHE A 160 35.01 10.54 -16.13
N SER A 161 36.14 10.04 -15.63
CA SER A 161 36.17 8.85 -14.77
C SER A 161 35.21 8.98 -13.58
N GLY A 162 34.51 7.90 -13.25
CA GLY A 162 33.46 7.86 -12.22
C GLY A 162 32.06 8.33 -12.64
N VAL A 163 31.95 9.20 -13.65
CA VAL A 163 30.66 9.72 -14.16
C VAL A 163 30.35 9.30 -15.61
N ARG A 164 31.36 8.80 -16.33
CA ARG A 164 31.32 8.44 -17.76
C ARG A 164 30.25 7.44 -18.18
N ASN A 165 29.77 6.59 -17.27
CA ASN A 165 28.86 5.47 -17.56
C ASN A 165 27.40 5.72 -17.14
N SER A 166 27.06 6.90 -16.62
CA SER A 166 25.70 7.22 -16.20
C SER A 166 25.34 8.64 -16.59
N GLN A 167 24.26 8.74 -17.36
CA GLN A 167 23.70 10.00 -17.84
C GLN A 167 23.35 10.96 -16.70
N SER A 168 22.66 10.43 -15.69
CA SER A 168 22.26 11.19 -14.51
C SER A 168 23.47 11.66 -13.69
N LYS A 169 24.46 10.77 -13.43
CA LYS A 169 25.69 11.16 -12.70
C LYS A 169 26.53 12.20 -13.44
N PHE A 170 26.57 12.14 -14.77
CA PHE A 170 27.26 13.15 -15.57
C PHE A 170 26.58 14.51 -15.46
N CYS A 171 25.24 14.53 -15.56
CA CYS A 171 24.44 15.74 -15.36
C CYS A 171 24.61 16.33 -13.94
N ASP A 172 24.60 15.49 -12.91
CA ASP A 172 24.86 15.92 -11.53
C ASP A 172 26.25 16.56 -11.39
N LYS A 173 27.27 15.96 -12.02
CA LYS A 173 28.61 16.52 -12.03
C LYS A 173 28.66 17.88 -12.71
N VAL A 174 27.96 18.07 -13.84
CA VAL A 174 27.82 19.38 -14.50
C VAL A 174 27.25 20.43 -13.53
N LEU A 175 26.20 20.08 -12.77
CA LEU A 175 25.60 21.01 -11.80
C LEU A 175 26.52 21.31 -10.61
N VAL A 176 27.27 20.33 -10.11
CA VAL A 176 28.26 20.51 -9.05
C VAL A 176 29.40 21.42 -9.52
N GLU A 177 29.96 21.16 -10.70
CA GLU A 177 31.01 21.99 -11.28
C GLU A 177 30.51 23.42 -11.54
N LEU A 178 29.27 23.58 -12.00
CA LEU A 178 28.67 24.90 -12.20
C LEU A 178 28.55 25.71 -10.90
N ALA A 179 28.40 25.05 -9.75
CA ALA A 179 28.30 25.71 -8.44
C ALA A 179 29.67 26.04 -7.82
N ALA A 180 30.71 25.24 -8.08
CA ALA A 180 31.97 25.28 -7.32
C ALA A 180 33.24 25.47 -8.15
N ASN A 181 33.21 25.33 -9.47
CA ASN A 181 34.42 25.34 -10.30
C ASN A 181 34.97 26.76 -10.52
N THR A 182 36.19 26.98 -10.01
CA THR A 182 36.95 28.25 -10.12
C THR A 182 38.17 28.15 -11.04
N ALA A 183 38.30 27.06 -11.83
CA ALA A 183 39.43 26.88 -12.73
C ALA A 183 39.43 27.97 -13.83
N PRO A 184 40.60 28.35 -14.36
CA PRO A 184 40.68 29.28 -15.48
C PRO A 184 40.12 28.63 -16.75
N LEU A 185 39.46 29.44 -17.59
CA LEU A 185 38.98 28.98 -18.89
C LEU A 185 40.16 28.85 -19.86
N VAL A 186 40.28 27.69 -20.51
CA VAL A 186 41.36 27.35 -21.44
C VAL A 186 40.74 26.83 -22.74
N THR A 187 41.41 27.06 -23.88
CA THR A 187 40.93 26.64 -25.18
C THR A 187 40.91 25.11 -25.33
N VAL A 188 39.93 24.58 -26.07
CA VAL A 188 39.78 23.13 -26.26
C VAL A 188 41.00 22.47 -26.90
N ASP A 189 41.71 23.16 -27.79
CA ASP A 189 42.89 22.62 -28.48
C ASP A 189 44.09 22.50 -27.52
N GLU A 190 44.24 23.45 -26.61
CA GLU A 190 45.25 23.36 -25.56
C GLU A 190 44.92 22.26 -24.54
N LEU A 191 43.65 22.12 -24.17
CA LEU A 191 43.18 21.04 -23.28
C LEU A 191 43.41 19.66 -23.91
N LYS A 192 43.08 19.49 -25.19
CA LYS A 192 43.34 18.24 -25.94
C LYS A 192 44.83 17.90 -25.97
N ARG A 193 45.69 18.89 -26.20
CA ARG A 193 47.14 18.70 -26.21
C ARG A 193 47.66 18.25 -24.83
N LYS A 194 47.26 18.95 -23.76
CA LYS A 194 47.64 18.61 -22.38
C LYS A 194 47.10 17.24 -21.95
N ALA A 195 45.90 16.87 -22.39
CA ALA A 195 45.30 15.58 -22.10
C ALA A 195 46.12 14.41 -22.65
N VAL A 196 46.64 14.52 -23.88
CA VAL A 196 47.50 13.49 -24.47
C VAL A 196 48.77 13.28 -23.65
N THR A 197 49.43 14.36 -23.21
CA THR A 197 50.70 14.26 -22.48
C THR A 197 50.52 13.89 -21.00
N LEU A 198 49.48 14.37 -20.33
CA LEU A 198 49.30 14.15 -18.89
C LEU A 198 48.57 12.85 -18.58
N PHE A 199 47.70 12.35 -19.47
CA PHE A 199 46.99 11.08 -19.27
C PHE A 199 47.69 9.86 -19.91
N GLU A 200 48.94 9.99 -20.37
CA GLU A 200 49.80 8.83 -20.62
C GLU A 200 50.07 8.08 -19.30
N ASP A 201 49.97 6.74 -19.33
CA ASP A 201 50.15 5.88 -18.16
C ASP A 201 51.62 5.78 -17.74
N GLY A 202 51.86 5.59 -16.43
CA GLY A 202 53.06 4.85 -16.00
C GLY A 202 53.87 5.34 -14.80
N LEU A 203 53.31 6.02 -13.80
CA LEU A 203 54.02 6.23 -12.52
C LEU A 203 53.04 6.10 -11.34
N GLU A 204 53.11 4.97 -10.64
CA GLU A 204 52.38 4.74 -9.39
C GLU A 204 53.25 5.13 -8.18
N ARG A 205 52.60 5.59 -7.11
CA ARG A 205 53.27 5.96 -5.87
C ARG A 205 53.79 4.70 -5.16
N HIS A 206 55.05 4.71 -4.73
CA HIS A 206 55.63 3.63 -3.93
C HIS A 206 55.55 3.95 -2.42
N ALA A 207 55.25 2.93 -1.61
CA ALA A 207 55.27 3.06 -0.15
C ALA A 207 56.71 3.17 0.39
N VAL A 208 56.88 3.97 1.44
CA VAL A 208 58.17 4.14 2.15
C VAL A 208 58.44 2.90 3.00
N ILE A 209 59.70 2.50 3.09
CA ILE A 209 60.16 1.34 3.87
C ILE A 209 60.37 1.78 5.33
N GLY A 210 59.92 0.95 6.28
CA GLY A 210 60.09 1.23 7.71
C GLY A 210 61.57 1.39 8.10
N THR A 211 61.88 2.43 8.87
CA THR A 211 63.23 2.63 9.44
C THR A 211 63.45 1.73 10.64
N ILE A 212 64.67 1.21 10.78
CA ILE A 212 65.03 0.33 11.89
C ILE A 212 65.68 1.16 13.00
N ASP A 213 65.27 0.91 14.23
CA ASP A 213 65.94 1.38 15.44
C ASP A 213 66.50 0.18 16.20
N ILE A 214 67.79 0.25 16.56
CA ILE A 214 68.49 -0.77 17.34
C ILE A 214 68.96 -0.25 18.70
N THR A 215 68.51 0.93 19.13
CA THR A 215 68.96 1.60 20.35
C THR A 215 68.78 0.70 21.59
N ASP A 216 67.64 0.03 21.70
CA ASP A 216 67.35 -0.88 22.82
C ASP A 216 68.23 -2.14 22.80
N LEU A 217 68.57 -2.67 21.62
CA LEU A 217 69.51 -3.79 21.48
C LEU A 217 70.92 -3.40 21.94
N LEU A 218 71.37 -2.19 21.60
CA LEU A 218 72.65 -1.65 22.05
C LEU A 218 72.65 -1.34 23.55
N ALA A 219 71.50 -0.96 24.11
CA ALA A 219 71.36 -0.78 25.56
C ALA A 219 71.49 -2.11 26.31
N VAL A 220 70.89 -3.20 25.79
CA VAL A 220 71.07 -4.54 26.36
C VAL A 220 72.51 -5.04 26.18
N GLU A 221 73.12 -4.82 25.00
CA GLU A 221 74.53 -5.16 24.74
C GLU A 221 75.48 -4.60 25.80
N ARG A 222 75.17 -3.40 26.31
CA ARG A 222 75.97 -2.66 27.30
C ARG A 222 75.48 -2.82 28.74
N ALA A 223 74.51 -3.70 29.01
CA ALA A 223 73.92 -3.84 30.33
C ALA A 223 74.98 -4.31 31.37
N PRO A 224 75.22 -3.55 32.45
CA PRO A 224 76.32 -3.82 33.39
C PRO A 224 76.16 -5.15 34.13
N VAL A 225 74.92 -5.65 34.26
CA VAL A 225 74.60 -6.92 34.92
C VAL A 225 75.21 -8.13 34.18
N LEU A 226 75.50 -8.02 32.89
CA LEU A 226 76.07 -9.12 32.09
C LEU A 226 77.52 -9.41 32.49
N ALA A 227 78.32 -8.36 32.69
CA ALA A 227 79.72 -8.45 33.12
C ALA A 227 79.88 -8.72 34.64
N LYS A 228 78.85 -8.48 35.43
CA LYS A 228 78.85 -8.71 36.89
C LYS A 228 78.83 -10.20 37.22
N LYS A 229 79.66 -10.65 38.17
CA LYS A 229 79.48 -11.98 38.81
C LYS A 229 78.38 -11.87 39.86
N VAL A 230 77.21 -12.44 39.58
CA VAL A 230 76.05 -12.36 40.47
C VAL A 230 76.17 -13.49 41.51
N LEU A 231 76.59 -13.13 42.72
CA LEU A 231 76.81 -14.03 43.86
C LEU A 231 75.91 -13.63 45.03
N GLY A 232 75.69 -14.57 45.95
CA GLY A 232 74.93 -14.32 47.17
C GLY A 232 75.69 -13.51 48.22
N LYS A 233 75.02 -13.21 49.33
CA LYS A 233 75.52 -12.43 50.47
C LYS A 233 76.76 -13.09 51.09
N GLU A 234 77.82 -12.31 51.32
CA GLU A 234 79.10 -12.82 51.84
C GLU A 234 79.10 -13.10 53.35
N ASP A 235 78.23 -12.44 54.13
CA ASP A 235 78.19 -12.52 55.60
C ASP A 235 77.37 -13.70 56.15
N VAL A 236 77.22 -14.77 55.39
CA VAL A 236 76.52 -15.98 55.83
C VAL A 236 77.53 -17.11 55.98
N ASP A 237 77.43 -17.89 57.05
CA ASP A 237 78.35 -19.00 57.38
C ASP A 237 78.55 -20.00 56.22
N VAL A 238 77.52 -20.21 55.39
CA VAL A 238 77.58 -21.08 54.20
C VAL A 238 78.34 -20.46 53.01
N ALA A 239 78.51 -19.14 52.96
CA ALA A 239 79.04 -18.40 51.81
C ALA A 239 80.51 -18.76 51.52
N ALA A 240 81.33 -18.96 52.55
CA ALA A 240 82.75 -19.28 52.42
C ALA A 240 82.97 -20.59 51.65
N LEU A 241 82.17 -21.61 51.94
CA LEU A 241 82.25 -22.90 51.26
C LEU A 241 81.75 -22.81 49.81
N ILE A 242 80.62 -22.12 49.60
CA ILE A 242 80.02 -21.92 48.27
C ILE A 242 80.99 -21.20 47.33
N ARG A 243 81.66 -20.16 47.84
CA ARG A 243 82.67 -19.40 47.09
C ARG A 243 83.91 -20.25 46.78
N ARG A 244 84.41 -21.03 47.75
CA ARG A 244 85.58 -21.89 47.56
C ARG A 244 85.33 -22.96 46.48
N LEU A 245 84.13 -23.53 46.45
CA LEU A 245 83.75 -24.55 45.47
C LEU A 245 83.28 -23.96 44.13
N GLY A 246 82.99 -22.66 44.08
CA GLY A 246 82.45 -22.00 42.89
C GLY A 246 81.08 -22.53 42.47
N ASN A 247 80.32 -23.11 43.41
CA ASN A 247 79.09 -23.85 43.12
C ASN A 247 77.81 -23.07 43.45
N SER A 248 77.87 -21.73 43.47
CA SER A 248 76.73 -20.85 43.81
C SER A 248 75.49 -21.14 42.96
N ASP A 249 75.66 -21.34 41.65
CA ASP A 249 74.54 -21.63 40.73
C ASP A 249 73.93 -23.01 40.98
N TRP A 250 74.76 -24.00 41.31
CA TRP A 250 74.32 -25.34 41.69
C TRP A 250 73.55 -25.32 43.01
N VAL A 251 74.02 -24.58 44.01
CA VAL A 251 73.31 -24.42 45.29
C VAL A 251 71.93 -23.79 45.07
N ARG A 252 71.83 -22.77 44.22
CA ARG A 252 70.54 -22.15 43.87
C ARG A 252 69.57 -23.13 43.22
N GLN A 253 70.05 -23.90 42.25
CA GLN A 253 69.24 -24.93 41.59
C GLN A 253 68.78 -25.98 42.61
N GLY A 254 69.67 -26.39 43.52
CA GLY A 254 69.38 -27.31 44.61
C GLY A 254 68.29 -26.84 45.58
N LEU A 255 68.25 -25.53 45.90
CA LEU A 255 67.27 -24.96 46.83
C LEU A 255 65.81 -25.19 46.41
N GLN A 256 65.53 -25.26 45.11
CA GLN A 256 64.18 -25.50 44.61
C GLN A 256 63.63 -26.87 45.08
N TYR A 257 64.51 -27.85 45.30
CA TYR A 257 64.12 -29.19 45.73
C TYR A 257 63.96 -29.33 47.26
N LEU A 258 64.47 -28.36 48.04
CA LEU A 258 64.38 -28.37 49.51
C LEU A 258 62.99 -27.95 50.02
N GLY A 259 62.14 -27.32 49.20
CA GLY A 259 60.81 -26.84 49.61
C GLY A 259 59.70 -27.91 49.68
N HIS A 260 59.98 -29.17 49.33
CA HIS A 260 58.98 -30.23 49.17
C HIS A 260 58.95 -31.27 50.31
N GLY A 261 59.73 -31.10 51.38
CA GLY A 261 59.75 -31.98 52.56
C GLY A 261 60.91 -31.68 53.52
N SER A 262 60.96 -32.36 54.68
CA SER A 262 62.05 -32.20 55.67
C SER A 262 63.32 -33.01 55.33
N GLN A 263 63.29 -33.85 54.30
CA GLN A 263 64.41 -34.70 53.90
C GLN A 263 65.19 -34.10 52.72
N CYS A 264 66.51 -34.14 52.82
CA CYS A 264 67.43 -33.71 51.77
C CYS A 264 67.27 -34.60 50.53
N PRO A 265 67.00 -34.04 49.33
CA PRO A 265 66.82 -34.83 48.11
C PRO A 265 68.10 -35.55 47.65
N PHE A 266 69.27 -35.20 48.21
CA PHE A 266 70.56 -35.79 47.84
C PHE A 266 70.99 -36.91 48.80
N CYS A 267 71.10 -36.61 50.11
CA CYS A 267 71.56 -37.58 51.11
C CYS A 267 70.43 -38.26 51.89
N GLN A 268 69.16 -37.86 51.68
CA GLN A 268 67.95 -38.38 52.34
C GLN A 268 67.88 -38.17 53.86
N GLN A 269 68.85 -37.47 54.46
CA GLN A 269 68.83 -37.08 55.87
C GLN A 269 67.88 -35.90 56.12
N GLU A 270 67.39 -35.74 57.35
CA GLU A 270 66.62 -34.56 57.73
C GLU A 270 67.47 -33.29 57.64
N VAL A 271 66.91 -32.25 57.02
CA VAL A 271 67.56 -30.95 56.87
C VAL A 271 67.16 -30.08 58.05
N GLU A 272 68.15 -29.66 58.83
CA GLU A 272 67.92 -28.70 59.91
C GLU A 272 67.33 -27.39 59.34
N ALA A 273 66.24 -26.92 59.93
CA ALA A 273 65.54 -25.72 59.48
C ALA A 273 66.47 -24.48 59.42
N GLU A 274 67.47 -24.43 60.31
CA GLU A 274 68.46 -23.36 60.35
C GLU A 274 69.40 -23.38 59.14
N LEU A 275 69.79 -24.56 58.63
CA LEU A 275 70.60 -24.68 57.42
C LEU A 275 69.83 -24.22 56.18
N ALA A 276 68.55 -24.61 56.06
CA ALA A 276 67.68 -24.14 54.98
C ALA A 276 67.48 -22.62 55.03
N ALA A 277 67.30 -22.04 56.22
CA ALA A 277 67.21 -20.59 56.40
C ALA A 277 68.51 -19.88 56.00
N ARG A 278 69.68 -20.40 56.37
CA ARG A 278 71.00 -19.86 55.99
C ARG A 278 71.24 -19.93 54.49
N LEU A 279 70.89 -21.04 53.83
CA LEU A 279 71.00 -21.19 52.37
C LEU A 279 70.07 -20.22 51.62
N ASN A 280 68.86 -19.98 52.12
CA ASN A 280 67.96 -18.97 51.56
C ASN A 280 68.50 -17.54 51.80
N ALA A 281 69.03 -17.25 53.00
CA ALA A 281 69.61 -15.95 53.34
C ALA A 281 70.87 -15.60 52.53
N TYR A 282 71.54 -16.60 51.95
CA TYR A 282 72.63 -16.38 51.00
C TYR A 282 72.14 -15.71 49.71
N PHE A 283 70.90 -15.97 49.24
CA PHE A 283 70.33 -15.31 48.07
C PHE A 283 69.48 -14.10 48.48
N ASP A 284 70.14 -12.97 48.71
CA ASP A 284 69.53 -11.74 49.20
C ASP A 284 68.79 -10.94 48.11
N GLU A 285 68.23 -9.79 48.52
CA GLU A 285 67.52 -8.88 47.61
C GLU A 285 68.40 -8.38 46.46
N THR A 286 69.71 -8.19 46.68
CA THR A 286 70.67 -7.79 45.65
C THR A 286 70.80 -8.85 44.56
N PHE A 287 70.94 -10.12 44.97
CA PHE A 287 71.00 -11.25 44.04
C PHE A 287 69.69 -11.42 43.25
N LEU A 288 68.54 -11.29 43.92
CA LEU A 288 67.23 -11.38 43.27
C LEU A 288 67.03 -10.24 42.26
N ASN A 289 67.44 -9.02 42.59
CA ASN A 289 67.37 -7.86 41.70
C ASN A 289 68.29 -7.99 40.48
N ASP A 290 69.51 -8.51 40.65
CA ASP A 290 70.41 -8.82 39.55
C ASP A 290 69.81 -9.89 38.62
N MET A 291 69.19 -10.93 39.20
CA MET A 291 68.51 -11.98 38.44
C MET A 291 67.30 -11.48 37.67
N ALA A 292 66.50 -10.60 38.28
CA ALA A 292 65.41 -9.90 37.61
C ALA A 292 65.94 -9.03 36.46
N SER A 293 67.05 -8.34 36.67
CA SER A 293 67.70 -7.50 35.64
C SER A 293 68.21 -8.32 34.45
N ILE A 294 68.80 -9.50 34.68
CA ILE A 294 69.21 -10.44 33.61
C ILE A 294 67.98 -10.97 32.86
N ALA A 295 66.91 -11.33 33.57
CA ALA A 295 65.68 -11.80 32.95
C ALA A 295 65.04 -10.71 32.07
N ALA A 296 64.97 -9.47 32.57
CA ALA A 296 64.46 -8.32 31.84
C ALA A 296 65.31 -8.00 30.61
N ALA A 297 66.65 -8.09 30.72
CA ALA A 297 67.55 -7.89 29.59
C ALA A 297 67.33 -8.94 28.48
N LEU A 298 67.18 -10.22 28.84
CA LEU A 298 66.88 -11.29 27.89
C LEU A 298 65.52 -11.11 27.23
N GLU A 299 64.49 -10.77 28.01
CA GLU A 299 63.13 -10.55 27.47
C GLU A 299 63.09 -9.35 26.52
N THR A 300 63.67 -8.22 26.93
CA THR A 300 63.80 -7.02 26.09
C THR A 300 64.53 -7.35 24.80
N TYR A 301 65.65 -8.07 24.90
CA TYR A 301 66.43 -8.48 23.73
C TYR A 301 65.63 -9.35 22.77
N ASP A 302 64.90 -10.35 23.27
CA ASP A 302 64.14 -11.27 22.43
C ASP A 302 62.99 -10.57 21.68
N VAL A 303 62.27 -9.70 22.40
CA VAL A 303 61.19 -8.89 21.82
C VAL A 303 61.71 -7.94 20.75
N VAL A 304 62.76 -7.16 21.08
CA VAL A 304 63.29 -6.16 20.16
C VAL A 304 63.94 -6.84 18.96
N ALA A 305 64.79 -7.85 19.15
CA ALA A 305 65.45 -8.59 18.07
C ALA A 305 64.43 -9.25 17.14
N GLY A 306 63.37 -9.87 17.69
CA GLY A 306 62.29 -10.46 16.90
C GLY A 306 61.53 -9.41 16.09
N SER A 307 61.23 -8.25 16.68
CA SER A 307 60.55 -7.15 15.99
C SER A 307 61.40 -6.55 14.86
N THR A 308 62.71 -6.37 15.10
CA THR A 308 63.68 -5.87 14.12
C THR A 308 63.79 -6.82 12.93
N LEU A 309 63.93 -8.13 13.16
CA LEU A 309 64.00 -9.12 12.09
C LEU A 309 62.70 -9.21 11.29
N LYS A 310 61.54 -9.11 11.96
CA LYS A 310 60.24 -9.10 11.28
C LYS A 310 60.11 -7.89 10.35
N MET A 311 60.43 -6.68 10.81
CA MET A 311 60.41 -5.47 9.99
C MET A 311 61.35 -5.58 8.78
N LEU A 312 62.51 -6.21 8.98
CA LEU A 312 63.48 -6.46 7.90
C LEU A 312 62.98 -7.45 6.86
N GLU A 313 62.32 -8.53 7.27
CA GLU A 313 61.71 -9.49 6.35
C GLU A 313 60.57 -8.86 5.54
N GLU A 314 59.73 -8.02 6.18
CA GLU A 314 58.69 -7.25 5.49
C GLU A 314 59.28 -6.29 4.45
N ALA A 315 60.39 -5.63 4.78
CA ALA A 315 61.11 -4.75 3.87
C ALA A 315 61.67 -5.49 2.64
N ILE A 316 62.15 -6.73 2.80
CA ILE A 316 62.63 -7.56 1.68
C ILE A 316 61.47 -8.09 0.84
N ALA A 317 60.37 -8.49 1.47
CA ALA A 317 59.19 -9.05 0.80
C ALA A 317 58.51 -8.04 -0.15
N HIS A 318 58.54 -6.75 0.18
CA HIS A 318 57.98 -5.71 -0.69
C HIS A 318 58.78 -5.56 -1.99
N ASP A 319 58.08 -5.61 -3.13
CA ASP A 319 58.66 -5.44 -4.46
C ASP A 319 58.92 -3.96 -4.74
N ASN A 320 60.13 -3.53 -4.41
CA ASN A 320 60.56 -2.17 -4.59
C ASN A 320 61.85 -2.13 -5.41
N ARG A 321 61.75 -1.63 -6.64
CA ARG A 321 62.88 -1.43 -7.57
C ARG A 321 64.00 -0.53 -7.02
N HIS A 322 63.73 0.21 -5.95
CA HIS A 322 64.68 1.11 -5.31
C HIS A 322 65.50 0.42 -4.20
N VAL A 323 65.29 -0.87 -3.96
CA VAL A 323 66.03 -1.68 -2.97
C VAL A 323 66.84 -2.74 -3.69
N ASP A 324 68.15 -2.79 -3.42
CA ASP A 324 68.96 -3.95 -3.76
C ASP A 324 68.65 -5.09 -2.78
N ARG A 325 67.74 -5.97 -3.19
CA ARG A 325 67.22 -7.06 -2.37
C ARG A 325 68.27 -8.11 -2.03
N GLU A 326 69.19 -8.39 -2.96
CA GLU A 326 70.23 -9.39 -2.74
C GLU A 326 71.22 -8.91 -1.68
N LEU A 327 71.64 -7.64 -1.78
CA LEU A 327 72.53 -7.04 -0.77
C LEU A 327 71.83 -6.85 0.58
N LEU A 328 70.57 -6.40 0.60
CA LEU A 328 69.82 -6.26 1.85
C LEU A 328 69.61 -7.62 2.53
N ARG A 329 69.25 -8.67 1.78
CA ARG A 329 69.10 -10.04 2.31
C ARG A 329 70.40 -10.52 2.94
N ALA A 330 71.54 -10.33 2.27
CA ALA A 330 72.84 -10.74 2.80
C ALA A 330 73.21 -10.03 4.12
N ASP A 331 72.88 -8.74 4.25
CA ASP A 331 73.12 -7.98 5.49
C ASP A 331 72.15 -8.41 6.61
N VAL A 332 70.89 -8.71 6.27
CA VAL A 332 69.88 -9.24 7.21
C VAL A 332 70.26 -10.61 7.76
N ASP A 333 70.75 -11.52 6.92
CA ASP A 333 71.18 -12.84 7.36
C ASP A 333 72.36 -12.76 8.35
N ARG A 334 73.28 -11.81 8.15
CA ARG A 334 74.41 -11.57 9.06
C ARG A 334 73.96 -11.05 10.42
N ILE A 335 73.09 -10.04 10.45
CA ILE A 335 72.59 -9.52 11.72
C ILE A 335 71.71 -10.54 12.42
N ALA A 336 70.91 -11.34 11.71
CA ALA A 336 70.11 -12.42 12.29
C ALA A 336 70.98 -13.49 12.98
N ALA A 337 72.07 -13.91 12.32
CA ALA A 337 73.02 -14.85 12.91
C ALA A 337 73.67 -14.29 14.19
N ARG A 338 74.10 -13.02 14.15
CA ARG A 338 74.67 -12.32 15.31
C ARG A 338 73.66 -12.18 16.45
N LEU A 339 72.40 -11.85 16.13
CA LEU A 339 71.34 -11.72 17.12
C LEU A 339 71.09 -13.05 17.85
N ALA A 340 71.10 -14.17 17.12
CA ALA A 340 70.94 -15.51 17.68
C ALA A 340 72.10 -15.92 18.60
N VAL A 341 73.34 -15.56 18.26
CA VAL A 341 74.51 -15.80 19.12
C VAL A 341 74.37 -15.05 20.45
N ASN A 342 74.06 -13.76 20.39
CA ASN A 342 73.85 -12.94 21.58
C ASN A 342 72.68 -13.42 22.44
N LYS A 343 71.59 -13.91 21.84
CA LYS A 343 70.49 -14.54 22.58
C LYS A 343 70.98 -15.74 23.41
N ARG A 344 71.77 -16.64 22.81
CA ARG A 344 72.35 -17.79 23.51
C ARG A 344 73.27 -17.39 24.66
N LEU A 345 74.04 -16.30 24.48
CA LEU A 345 74.89 -15.74 25.53
C LEU A 345 74.06 -15.20 26.71
N LEU A 346 72.95 -14.51 26.44
CA LEU A 346 72.01 -14.04 27.48
C LEU A 346 71.30 -15.21 28.19
N GLU A 347 70.89 -16.25 27.46
CA GLU A 347 70.31 -17.47 28.04
C GLU A 347 71.30 -18.20 28.95
N ALA A 348 72.57 -18.31 28.51
CA ALA A 348 73.64 -18.86 29.33
C ALA A 348 73.86 -18.03 30.60
N LYS A 349 73.86 -16.69 30.50
CA LYS A 349 73.96 -15.79 31.66
C LYS A 349 72.82 -15.98 32.66
N LYS A 350 71.58 -16.21 32.18
CA LYS A 350 70.42 -16.46 33.05
C LYS A 350 70.53 -17.81 33.78
N ARG A 351 71.08 -18.83 33.11
CA ARG A 351 71.30 -20.17 33.66
C ARG A 351 72.42 -20.19 34.70
N GLU A 352 73.51 -19.48 34.40
CA GLU A 352 74.76 -19.44 35.18
C GLU A 352 75.13 -17.98 35.50
N PRO A 353 74.38 -17.30 36.38
CA PRO A 353 74.56 -15.86 36.67
C PRO A 353 75.89 -15.52 37.35
N SER A 354 76.57 -16.52 37.94
CA SER A 354 77.92 -16.36 38.48
C SER A 354 78.99 -16.15 37.40
N THR A 355 78.71 -16.53 36.15
CA THR A 355 79.63 -16.40 35.01
C THR A 355 79.41 -15.06 34.27
N PRO A 356 80.43 -14.20 34.12
CA PRO A 356 80.34 -13.00 33.29
C PRO A 356 80.16 -13.35 31.81
N VAL A 357 79.37 -12.55 31.10
CA VAL A 357 79.14 -12.70 29.65
C VAL A 357 79.27 -11.34 28.98
N THR A 358 79.89 -11.32 27.79
CA THR A 358 79.97 -10.15 26.92
C THR A 358 79.29 -10.48 25.60
N LEU A 359 78.37 -9.63 25.15
CA LEU A 359 77.69 -9.79 23.85
C LEU A 359 78.59 -9.34 22.70
N GLU A 360 78.38 -9.93 21.52
CA GLU A 360 79.06 -9.53 20.30
C GLU A 360 78.44 -8.23 19.72
N PRO A 361 79.25 -7.28 19.23
CA PRO A 361 78.76 -5.97 18.78
C PRO A 361 77.72 -6.03 17.65
N LEU A 362 76.64 -5.25 17.75
CA LEU A 362 75.59 -5.18 16.72
C LEU A 362 75.73 -4.00 15.75
N ALA A 363 76.39 -2.92 16.17
CA ALA A 363 76.44 -1.65 15.44
C ALA A 363 76.99 -1.81 14.00
N GLU A 364 78.13 -2.50 13.85
CA GLU A 364 78.80 -2.68 12.55
C GLU A 364 77.96 -3.46 11.52
N LEU A 365 77.02 -4.30 11.99
CA LEU A 365 76.10 -5.04 11.12
C LEU A 365 74.82 -4.28 10.81
N ALA A 366 74.39 -3.40 11.72
CA ALA A 366 73.17 -2.61 11.56
C ALA A 366 73.37 -1.36 10.69
N GLU A 367 74.54 -0.72 10.76
CA GLU A 367 74.84 0.50 10.00
C GLU A 367 74.64 0.33 8.47
N PRO A 368 75.14 -0.74 7.81
CA PRO A 368 74.91 -0.96 6.38
C PRO A 368 73.42 -1.09 6.03
N ILE A 369 72.66 -1.79 6.88
CA ILE A 369 71.22 -2.00 6.70
C ILE A 369 70.47 -0.66 6.78
N ILE A 370 70.75 0.13 7.81
CA ILE A 370 70.14 1.46 8.03
C ILE A 370 70.45 2.37 6.83
N ALA A 371 71.70 2.40 6.37
CA ALA A 371 72.11 3.23 5.24
C ALA A 371 71.41 2.84 3.91
N ARG A 372 71.23 1.54 3.66
CA ARG A 372 70.52 1.05 2.47
C ARG A 372 69.04 1.43 2.48
N ILE A 373 68.37 1.23 3.62
CA ILE A 373 66.96 1.62 3.77
C ILE A 373 66.80 3.14 3.58
N ALA A 374 67.69 3.94 4.15
CA ALA A 374 67.69 5.39 3.96
C ALA A 374 67.85 5.80 2.48
N THR A 375 68.76 5.13 1.76
CA THR A 375 69.00 5.38 0.33
C THR A 375 67.78 5.01 -0.53
N ALA A 376 67.16 3.86 -0.25
CA ALA A 376 65.94 3.44 -0.93
C ALA A 376 64.78 4.42 -0.67
N ASN A 377 64.60 4.86 0.58
CA ASN A 377 63.57 5.83 0.95
C ASN A 377 63.77 7.21 0.29
N ALA A 378 65.02 7.66 0.13
CA ALA A 378 65.31 8.89 -0.61
C ALA A 378 64.90 8.77 -2.09
N SER A 379 65.14 7.61 -2.71
CA SER A 379 64.75 7.33 -4.10
C SER A 379 63.23 7.25 -4.27
N ILE A 380 62.54 6.61 -3.32
CA ILE A 380 61.06 6.55 -3.27
C ILE A 380 60.47 7.96 -3.13
N ALA A 381 61.05 8.80 -2.26
CA ALA A 381 60.59 10.18 -2.08
C ALA A 381 60.74 11.00 -3.37
N ALA A 382 61.88 10.89 -4.06
CA ALA A 382 62.10 11.56 -5.34
C ALA A 382 61.11 11.10 -6.42
N HIS A 383 60.85 9.79 -6.51
CA HIS A 383 59.86 9.23 -7.43
C HIS A 383 58.43 9.72 -7.11
N ASN A 384 58.02 9.67 -5.85
CA ASN A 384 56.70 10.12 -5.42
C ASN A 384 56.48 11.62 -5.67
N ALA A 385 57.50 12.46 -5.52
CA ALA A 385 57.41 13.88 -5.84
C ALA A 385 57.12 14.13 -7.34
N LEU A 386 57.67 13.30 -8.24
CA LEU A 386 57.35 13.35 -9.67
C LEU A 386 55.89 12.96 -9.92
N VAL A 387 55.40 11.92 -9.24
CA VAL A 387 54.00 11.47 -9.31
C VAL A 387 53.05 12.56 -8.81
N ASP A 388 53.35 13.20 -7.69
CA ASP A 388 52.50 14.23 -7.08
C ASP A 388 52.35 15.46 -8.00
N ASN A 389 53.44 15.86 -8.69
CA ASN A 389 53.38 16.95 -9.67
C ASN A 389 52.46 16.59 -10.85
N ILE A 390 52.55 15.36 -11.38
CA ILE A 390 51.67 14.89 -12.45
C ILE A 390 50.21 14.80 -11.97
N ALA A 391 49.97 14.33 -10.74
CA ALA A 391 48.64 14.25 -10.16
C ALA A 391 47.98 15.63 -9.96
N ALA A 392 48.75 16.62 -9.48
CA ALA A 392 48.29 18.00 -9.33
C ALA A 392 47.98 18.65 -10.68
N GLU A 393 48.83 18.44 -11.69
CA GLU A 393 48.61 18.92 -13.06
C GLU A 393 47.38 18.24 -13.71
N ARG A 394 47.18 16.93 -13.48
CA ARG A 394 45.96 16.20 -13.89
C ARG A 394 44.71 16.80 -13.23
N GLY A 395 44.74 17.05 -11.92
CA GLY A 395 43.63 17.67 -11.21
C GLY A 395 43.27 19.05 -11.75
N THR A 396 44.29 19.87 -12.03
CA THR A 396 44.14 21.19 -12.66
C THR A 396 43.52 21.06 -14.05
N LEU A 397 44.04 20.16 -14.88
CA LEU A 397 43.52 19.91 -16.23
C LEU A 397 42.06 19.45 -16.20
N ILE A 398 41.69 18.54 -15.29
CA ILE A 398 40.30 18.09 -15.12
C ILE A 398 39.40 19.28 -14.79
N GLY A 399 39.80 20.13 -13.84
CA GLY A 399 39.06 21.35 -13.50
C GLY A 399 38.86 22.29 -14.69
N GLN A 400 39.90 22.49 -15.50
CA GLN A 400 39.85 23.32 -16.71
C GLN A 400 38.97 22.70 -17.81
N ILE A 401 38.99 21.36 -17.98
CA ILE A 401 38.10 20.65 -18.91
C ILE A 401 36.64 20.89 -18.51
N TRP A 402 36.28 20.65 -17.25
CA TRP A 402 34.91 20.91 -16.78
C TRP A 402 34.53 22.38 -16.93
N LYS A 403 35.43 23.32 -16.64
CA LYS A 403 35.18 24.75 -16.86
C LYS A 403 34.86 25.09 -18.32
N TYR A 404 35.61 24.52 -19.26
CA TYR A 404 35.36 24.67 -20.68
C TYR A 404 33.99 24.12 -21.09
N LEU A 405 33.61 22.93 -20.58
CA LEU A 405 32.29 22.35 -20.87
C LEU A 405 31.14 23.23 -20.36
N LEU A 406 31.30 23.87 -19.20
CA LEU A 406 30.32 24.80 -18.65
C LEU A 406 30.17 26.05 -19.52
N ASP A 407 31.26 26.58 -20.04
CA ASP A 407 31.27 27.77 -20.91
C ASP A 407 30.60 27.48 -22.26
N GLU A 408 31.01 26.39 -22.92
CA GLU A 408 30.43 25.97 -24.21
C GLU A 408 28.93 25.67 -24.13
N TYR A 409 28.46 25.22 -22.96
CA TYR A 409 27.05 24.86 -22.75
C TYR A 409 26.25 25.85 -21.90
N SER A 410 26.81 27.04 -21.67
CA SER A 410 26.21 28.09 -20.85
C SER A 410 24.75 28.38 -21.22
N ALA A 411 24.44 28.56 -22.52
CA ALA A 411 23.09 28.86 -22.99
C ALA A 411 22.05 27.78 -22.61
N THR A 412 22.41 26.49 -22.74
CA THR A 412 21.50 25.39 -22.38
C THR A 412 21.34 25.26 -20.87
N ILE A 413 22.43 25.47 -20.13
CA ILE A 413 22.43 25.47 -18.65
C ILE A 413 21.56 26.61 -18.11
N GLU A 414 21.70 27.81 -18.66
CA GLU A 414 20.90 28.98 -18.28
C GLU A 414 19.42 28.77 -18.57
N LYS A 415 19.10 28.22 -19.75
CA LYS A 415 17.73 27.85 -20.11
C LYS A 415 17.14 26.85 -19.11
N TYR A 416 17.87 25.76 -18.82
CA TYR A 416 17.43 24.76 -17.84
C TYR A 416 17.21 25.37 -16.46
N ARG A 417 18.14 26.21 -15.97
CA ARG A 417 18.01 26.87 -14.67
C ARG A 417 16.79 27.79 -14.59
N ALA A 418 16.54 28.57 -15.63
CA ALA A 418 15.38 29.47 -15.67
C ALA A 418 14.05 28.69 -15.66
N GLU A 419 13.94 27.64 -16.48
CA GLU A 419 12.75 26.78 -16.52
C GLU A 419 12.57 26.00 -15.21
N TRP A 420 13.67 25.50 -14.64
CA TRP A 420 13.66 24.76 -13.37
C TRP A 420 13.24 25.65 -12.21
N ASP A 421 13.80 26.85 -12.07
CA ASP A 421 13.46 27.80 -10.99
C ASP A 421 11.98 28.22 -11.05
N ALA A 422 11.45 28.48 -12.26
CA ALA A 422 10.04 28.80 -12.46
C ALA A 422 9.12 27.64 -12.04
N LEU A 423 9.44 26.41 -12.45
CA LEU A 423 8.66 25.22 -12.10
C LEU A 423 8.78 24.85 -10.63
N ASP A 424 9.97 24.93 -10.05
CA ASP A 424 10.22 24.62 -8.64
C ASP A 424 9.46 25.59 -7.72
N LYS A 425 9.48 26.89 -8.02
CA LYS A 425 8.66 27.89 -7.32
C LYS A 425 7.16 27.61 -7.44
N ALA A 426 6.68 27.22 -8.63
CA ALA A 426 5.28 26.86 -8.84
C ALA A 426 4.87 25.63 -8.00
N VAL A 427 5.71 24.58 -7.99
CA VAL A 427 5.50 23.38 -7.19
C VAL A 427 5.53 23.70 -5.69
N GLY A 428 6.47 24.52 -5.24
CA GLY A 428 6.56 24.98 -3.85
C GLY A 428 5.33 25.77 -3.41
N GLY A 429 4.86 26.70 -4.25
CA GLY A 429 3.65 27.49 -4.00
C GLY A 429 2.38 26.64 -3.93
N LEU A 430 2.20 25.71 -4.89
CA LEU A 430 1.06 24.78 -4.89
C LEU A 430 1.09 23.83 -3.68
N THR A 431 2.26 23.32 -3.31
CA THR A 431 2.43 22.44 -2.14
C THR A 431 2.09 23.17 -0.85
N THR A 432 2.53 24.43 -0.71
CA THR A 432 2.19 25.27 0.44
C THR A 432 0.68 25.58 0.50
N GLY A 433 0.08 25.91 -0.65
CA GLY A 433 -1.37 26.14 -0.74
C GLY A 433 -2.20 24.91 -0.39
N LEU A 434 -1.75 23.72 -0.80
CA LEU A 434 -2.37 22.45 -0.46
C LEU A 434 -2.36 22.21 1.06
N ALA A 435 -1.19 22.33 1.70
CA ALA A 435 -1.06 22.16 3.15
C ALA A 435 -1.93 23.15 3.93
N ALA A 436 -2.01 24.41 3.48
CA ALA A 436 -2.88 25.41 4.08
C ALA A 436 -4.38 25.04 3.97
N LYS A 437 -4.82 24.55 2.80
CA LYS A 437 -6.21 24.12 2.59
C LYS A 437 -6.57 22.86 3.37
N GLU A 438 -5.65 21.91 3.50
CA GLU A 438 -5.82 20.72 4.34
C GLU A 438 -5.97 21.08 5.82
N GLY A 439 -5.17 22.04 6.31
CA GLY A 439 -5.32 22.59 7.66
C GLY A 439 -6.70 23.24 7.87
N GLN A 440 -7.16 24.06 6.91
CA GLN A 440 -8.49 24.68 6.95
C GLN A 440 -9.61 23.63 6.94
N LEU A 441 -9.46 22.56 6.15
CA LEU A 441 -10.44 21.47 6.06
C LEU A 441 -10.57 20.74 7.40
N LEU A 442 -9.46 20.49 8.09
CA LEU A 442 -9.46 19.84 9.39
C LEU A 442 -10.20 20.69 10.44
N THR A 443 -9.95 22.00 10.48
CA THR A 443 -10.67 22.93 11.35
C THR A 443 -12.17 22.97 11.01
N ALA A 444 -12.53 23.11 9.73
CA ALA A 444 -13.93 23.18 9.31
C ALA A 444 -14.70 21.88 9.63
N ARG A 445 -14.08 20.71 9.47
CA ARG A 445 -14.67 19.43 9.87
C ARG A 445 -14.85 19.32 11.39
N ALA A 446 -13.91 19.83 12.18
CA ALA A 446 -14.05 19.86 13.63
C ALA A 446 -15.20 20.79 14.08
N GLU A 447 -15.31 21.99 13.48
CA GLU A 447 -16.43 22.90 13.70
C GLU A 447 -17.77 22.26 13.35
N LEU A 448 -17.86 21.58 12.20
CA LEU A 448 -19.06 20.87 11.77
C LEU A 448 -19.48 19.80 12.79
N ARG A 449 -18.54 18.97 13.25
CA ARG A 449 -18.81 17.93 14.25
C ARG A 449 -19.34 18.51 15.56
N GLU A 450 -18.78 19.62 16.03
CA GLU A 450 -19.24 20.27 17.26
C GLU A 450 -20.61 20.93 17.11
N LEU A 451 -20.95 21.43 15.92
CA LEU A 451 -22.30 21.91 15.62
C LEU A 451 -23.32 20.77 15.56
N GLU A 452 -22.95 19.64 14.95
CA GLU A 452 -23.80 18.44 14.88
C GLU A 452 -24.14 17.90 16.28
N LYS A 453 -23.14 17.73 17.15
CA LYS A 453 -23.34 17.25 18.54
C LYS A 453 -24.34 18.07 19.35
N LYS A 454 -24.43 19.38 19.12
CA LYS A 454 -25.33 20.28 19.87
C LYS A 454 -26.80 20.13 19.49
N VAL A 455 -27.07 19.53 18.34
CA VAL A 455 -28.41 19.52 17.70
C VAL A 455 -28.95 18.10 17.57
N THR A 456 -28.13 17.09 17.83
CA THR A 456 -28.50 15.71 17.58
C THR A 456 -29.22 15.09 18.78
N SER A 457 -30.29 14.35 18.48
CA SER A 457 -31.04 13.61 19.47
C SER A 457 -31.57 12.30 18.88
N VAL A 458 -31.73 11.32 19.75
CA VAL A 458 -32.27 9.99 19.46
C VAL A 458 -33.81 9.95 19.59
N GLN A 459 -34.39 10.84 20.39
CA GLN A 459 -35.83 10.87 20.66
C GLN A 459 -36.73 11.17 19.44
N PRO A 460 -36.36 12.09 18.52
CA PRO A 460 -37.13 12.34 17.31
C PRO A 460 -37.27 11.09 16.44
N THR A 461 -36.20 10.30 16.33
CA THR A 461 -36.19 9.05 15.58
C THR A 461 -37.12 8.01 16.20
N VAL A 462 -37.11 7.85 17.52
CA VAL A 462 -38.02 6.97 18.25
C VAL A 462 -39.49 7.36 18.00
N SER A 463 -39.78 8.65 18.11
CA SER A 463 -41.13 9.19 17.89
C SER A 463 -41.61 8.96 16.46
N ALA A 464 -40.74 9.15 15.47
CA ALA A 464 -41.05 8.92 14.06
C ALA A 464 -41.28 7.43 13.74
N ILE A 465 -40.43 6.53 14.26
CA ILE A 465 -40.59 5.08 14.08
C ILE A 465 -41.93 4.63 14.70
N ASN A 466 -42.23 5.05 15.94
CA ASN A 466 -43.49 4.71 16.60
C ASN A 466 -44.72 5.27 15.88
N SER A 467 -44.62 6.48 15.34
CA SER A 467 -45.69 7.06 14.53
C SER A 467 -45.95 6.24 13.27
N LEU A 468 -44.90 5.76 12.60
CA LEU A 468 -45.04 4.89 11.43
C LEU A 468 -45.66 3.54 11.83
N LEU A 469 -45.12 2.88 12.86
CA LEU A 469 -45.68 1.62 13.39
C LEU A 469 -47.18 1.73 13.69
N THR A 470 -47.58 2.79 14.41
CA THR A 470 -48.98 3.05 14.76
C THR A 470 -49.84 3.31 13.52
N SER A 471 -49.36 4.13 12.58
CA SER A 471 -50.11 4.45 11.35
C SER A 471 -50.37 3.25 10.45
N PHE A 472 -49.58 2.19 10.61
CA PHE A 472 -49.69 0.95 9.83
C PHE A 472 -50.24 -0.22 10.64
N GLY A 473 -50.83 0.02 11.82
CA GLY A 473 -51.55 -0.99 12.60
C GLY A 473 -50.69 -1.86 13.52
N PHE A 474 -49.37 -1.61 13.61
CA PHE A 474 -48.48 -2.30 14.55
C PHE A 474 -48.64 -1.70 15.95
N SER A 475 -49.62 -2.21 16.72
CA SER A 475 -49.95 -1.75 18.09
C SER A 475 -49.47 -2.72 19.19
N GLY A 476 -48.87 -3.84 18.81
CA GLY A 476 -48.42 -4.88 19.75
C GLY A 476 -47.06 -4.62 20.41
N PHE A 477 -46.32 -3.60 19.96
CA PHE A 477 -45.02 -3.20 20.52
C PHE A 477 -44.69 -1.74 20.15
N THR A 478 -43.74 -1.14 20.86
CA THR A 478 -43.20 0.21 20.59
C THR A 478 -41.69 0.23 20.78
N LEU A 479 -41.03 1.22 20.18
CA LEU A 479 -39.61 1.53 20.40
C LEU A 479 -39.49 2.58 21.52
N ARG A 480 -38.54 2.42 22.43
CA ARG A 480 -38.19 3.44 23.45
C ARG A 480 -36.68 3.53 23.63
N THR A 481 -36.21 4.57 24.32
CA THR A 481 -34.82 4.66 24.77
C THR A 481 -34.56 3.72 25.95
N ALA A 482 -33.35 3.15 26.03
CA ALA A 482 -32.97 2.13 27.02
C ALA A 482 -32.63 2.73 28.41
N GLY A 483 -33.57 3.47 29.00
CA GLY A 483 -33.42 4.05 30.35
C GLY A 483 -32.16 4.91 30.51
N GLU A 484 -31.28 4.55 31.45
CA GLU A 484 -30.00 5.24 31.71
C GLU A 484 -29.02 5.18 30.51
N ARG A 485 -29.19 4.22 29.60
CA ARG A 485 -28.47 4.15 28.32
C ARG A 485 -29.28 4.84 27.23
N GLY A 486 -29.58 6.13 27.44
CA GLY A 486 -30.47 6.93 26.57
C GLY A 486 -30.07 7.00 25.09
N HIS A 487 -28.85 6.60 24.73
CA HIS A 487 -28.33 6.49 23.36
C HIS A 487 -28.60 5.13 22.69
N LEU A 488 -29.33 4.22 23.34
CA LEU A 488 -29.71 2.91 22.80
C LEU A 488 -31.24 2.78 22.77
N TYR A 489 -31.74 1.92 21.89
CA TYR A 489 -33.16 1.61 21.78
C TYR A 489 -33.50 0.21 22.29
N GLU A 490 -34.70 0.11 22.86
CA GLU A 490 -35.36 -1.12 23.26
C GLU A 490 -36.72 -1.23 22.58
N ILE A 491 -37.09 -2.45 22.19
CA ILE A 491 -38.43 -2.75 21.68
C ILE A 491 -39.21 -3.37 22.83
N VAL A 492 -40.35 -2.79 23.16
CA VAL A 492 -41.16 -3.18 24.31
C VAL A 492 -42.61 -3.46 23.96
N ARG A 493 -43.23 -4.40 24.67
CA ARG A 493 -44.67 -4.66 24.63
C ARG A 493 -45.42 -3.56 25.40
N ASN A 494 -46.74 -3.51 25.24
CA ASN A 494 -47.60 -2.54 25.94
C ASN A 494 -47.50 -2.63 27.47
N GLY A 495 -47.12 -3.81 28.01
CA GLY A 495 -46.85 -4.02 29.43
C GLY A 495 -45.44 -3.61 29.91
N GLY A 496 -44.55 -3.19 29.01
CA GLY A 496 -43.18 -2.75 29.33
C GLY A 496 -42.10 -3.84 29.21
N ASP A 497 -42.48 -5.10 28.99
CA ASP A 497 -41.56 -6.22 28.78
C ASP A 497 -40.82 -6.13 27.44
N ASN A 498 -39.60 -6.69 27.39
CA ASN A 498 -38.81 -6.74 26.17
C ASN A 498 -39.49 -7.60 25.10
N ALA A 499 -39.79 -7.01 23.94
CA ALA A 499 -40.49 -7.68 22.85
C ALA A 499 -39.55 -8.38 21.86
N ALA A 500 -38.24 -8.09 21.86
CA ALA A 500 -37.31 -8.43 20.78
C ALA A 500 -37.24 -9.93 20.46
N ALA A 501 -37.39 -10.80 21.47
CA ALA A 501 -37.40 -12.26 21.30
C ALA A 501 -38.76 -12.84 20.87
N THR A 502 -39.83 -12.04 20.91
CA THR A 502 -41.22 -12.46 20.67
C THR A 502 -41.84 -11.88 19.40
N LEU A 503 -41.07 -11.11 18.63
CA LEU A 503 -41.52 -10.57 17.35
C LEU A 503 -41.60 -11.70 16.32
N SER A 504 -42.62 -11.64 15.46
CA SER A 504 -42.66 -12.45 14.24
C SER A 504 -41.54 -12.04 13.27
N GLU A 505 -41.19 -12.92 12.34
CA GLU A 505 -40.20 -12.60 11.30
C GLU A 505 -40.59 -11.38 10.46
N GLY A 506 -41.89 -11.20 10.20
CA GLY A 506 -42.44 -10.02 9.50
C GLY A 506 -42.26 -8.73 10.29
N GLU A 507 -42.62 -8.73 11.58
CA GLU A 507 -42.42 -7.56 12.46
C GLU A 507 -40.94 -7.21 12.60
N LYS A 508 -40.08 -8.21 12.82
CA LYS A 508 -38.63 -8.02 12.92
C LYS A 508 -38.06 -7.38 11.66
N SER A 509 -38.45 -7.90 10.49
CA SER A 509 -38.00 -7.38 9.20
C SER A 509 -38.48 -5.94 8.97
N PHE A 510 -39.73 -5.62 9.33
CA PHE A 510 -40.28 -4.29 9.17
C PHE A 510 -39.64 -3.26 10.10
N VAL A 511 -39.46 -3.58 11.39
CA VAL A 511 -38.79 -2.68 12.34
C VAL A 511 -37.32 -2.47 11.93
N CYS A 512 -36.64 -3.52 11.45
CA CYS A 512 -35.28 -3.39 10.94
C CYS A 512 -35.20 -2.48 9.71
N PHE A 513 -36.18 -2.57 8.81
CA PHE A 513 -36.29 -1.67 7.67
C PHE A 513 -36.52 -0.22 8.12
N LEU A 514 -37.44 0.04 9.05
CA LEU A 514 -37.69 1.39 9.59
C LEU A 514 -36.45 1.95 10.29
N TYR A 515 -35.76 1.12 11.06
CA TYR A 515 -34.48 1.47 11.67
C TYR A 515 -33.46 1.88 10.60
N PHE A 516 -33.28 1.07 9.55
CA PHE A 516 -32.39 1.42 8.44
C PHE A 516 -32.83 2.71 7.73
N TYR A 517 -34.13 2.87 7.46
CA TYR A 517 -34.70 4.04 6.81
C TYR A 517 -34.37 5.33 7.57
N HIS A 518 -34.47 5.33 8.89
CA HIS A 518 -34.10 6.46 9.72
C HIS A 518 -32.58 6.62 9.86
N LEU A 519 -31.82 5.53 9.86
CA LEU A 519 -30.36 5.56 9.85
C LEU A 519 -29.84 6.30 8.61
N LEU A 520 -30.52 6.21 7.46
CA LEU A 520 -30.17 6.97 6.25
C LEU A 520 -30.26 8.49 6.40
N ARG A 521 -30.96 8.99 7.41
CA ARG A 521 -31.14 10.42 7.71
C ARG A 521 -30.45 10.83 9.01
N GLY A 522 -29.70 9.92 9.61
CA GLY A 522 -29.04 10.10 10.88
C GLY A 522 -27.67 9.43 10.91
N SER A 523 -27.17 9.22 12.12
CA SER A 523 -25.93 8.49 12.39
C SER A 523 -26.07 7.72 13.70
N VAL A 524 -25.27 6.67 13.89
CA VAL A 524 -25.12 6.00 15.20
C VAL A 524 -24.15 6.76 16.11
N SER A 525 -23.48 7.77 15.58
CA SER A 525 -22.67 8.75 16.32
C SER A 525 -23.43 10.07 16.40
N GLU A 526 -23.14 10.86 17.44
CA GLU A 526 -23.58 12.26 17.53
C GLU A 526 -22.97 13.15 16.43
N SER A 527 -21.91 12.66 15.77
CA SER A 527 -21.28 13.23 14.59
C SER A 527 -21.64 12.49 13.31
N ASP A 528 -21.40 13.14 12.16
CA ASP A 528 -21.52 12.56 10.82
C ASP A 528 -22.97 12.26 10.39
N VAL A 529 -23.95 12.77 11.15
CA VAL A 529 -25.42 12.75 10.89
C VAL A 529 -25.76 13.29 9.52
N THR A 530 -24.84 14.08 8.98
CA THR A 530 -25.04 15.01 7.91
C THR A 530 -24.24 14.60 6.65
N SER A 531 -23.57 13.44 6.73
CA SER A 531 -22.70 12.89 5.69
C SER A 531 -23.44 12.40 4.45
N ASP A 532 -22.86 12.70 3.28
CA ASP A 532 -23.30 12.19 2.00
C ASP A 532 -23.10 10.68 1.89
N ARG A 533 -24.11 9.99 1.37
CA ARG A 533 -24.16 8.52 1.36
C ARG A 533 -24.76 7.96 0.08
N ILE A 534 -24.32 6.76 -0.24
CA ILE A 534 -24.99 5.88 -1.20
C ILE A 534 -25.77 4.82 -0.46
N VAL A 535 -26.90 4.40 -1.03
CA VAL A 535 -27.83 3.48 -0.39
C VAL A 535 -28.04 2.27 -1.28
N VAL A 536 -27.97 1.07 -0.71
CA VAL A 536 -28.27 -0.18 -1.40
C VAL A 536 -29.37 -0.90 -0.64
N PHE A 537 -30.48 -1.18 -1.34
CA PHE A 537 -31.53 -2.06 -0.85
C PHE A 537 -31.41 -3.40 -1.59
N ASP A 538 -31.13 -4.48 -0.86
CA ASP A 538 -31.01 -5.83 -1.40
C ASP A 538 -32.15 -6.71 -0.90
N ASP A 539 -33.11 -6.97 -1.78
CA ASP A 539 -34.33 -7.71 -1.53
C ASP A 539 -35.08 -7.24 -0.25
N PRO A 540 -35.46 -5.94 -0.15
CA PRO A 540 -35.98 -5.36 1.09
C PRO A 540 -37.37 -5.88 1.52
N VAL A 541 -38.02 -6.71 0.70
CA VAL A 541 -39.38 -7.22 0.90
C VAL A 541 -39.47 -8.75 0.96
N SER A 542 -38.37 -9.46 1.19
CA SER A 542 -38.40 -10.91 1.35
C SER A 542 -39.27 -11.31 2.56
N SER A 543 -40.27 -12.17 2.34
CA SER A 543 -41.16 -12.71 3.40
C SER A 543 -42.08 -11.69 4.08
N LEU A 544 -42.40 -10.57 3.41
CA LEU A 544 -43.37 -9.57 3.87
C LEU A 544 -44.75 -9.80 3.27
N ASP A 545 -45.81 -9.43 3.99
CA ASP A 545 -47.18 -9.42 3.47
C ASP A 545 -47.41 -8.28 2.45
N SER A 546 -48.59 -8.26 1.84
CA SER A 546 -48.94 -7.26 0.81
C SER A 546 -48.94 -5.83 1.32
N ASP A 547 -49.34 -5.62 2.57
CA ASP A 547 -49.52 -4.29 3.16
C ASP A 547 -48.15 -3.68 3.49
N VAL A 548 -47.26 -4.47 4.10
CA VAL A 548 -45.88 -4.06 4.38
C VAL A 548 -45.10 -3.81 3.08
N LEU A 549 -45.32 -4.62 2.04
CA LEU A 549 -44.70 -4.40 0.72
C LEU A 549 -45.04 -3.01 0.17
N PHE A 550 -46.30 -2.59 0.25
CA PHE A 550 -46.73 -1.27 -0.21
C PHE A 550 -46.07 -0.14 0.58
N ILE A 551 -45.98 -0.29 1.90
CA ILE A 551 -45.35 0.69 2.79
C ILE A 551 -43.86 0.86 2.47
N VAL A 552 -43.14 -0.25 2.41
CA VAL A 552 -41.70 -0.28 2.06
C VAL A 552 -41.47 0.35 0.69
N SER A 553 -42.33 0.05 -0.29
CA SER A 553 -42.26 0.63 -1.64
C SER A 553 -42.38 2.15 -1.62
N ASN A 554 -43.35 2.70 -0.87
CA ASN A 554 -43.55 4.15 -0.77
C ASN A 554 -42.40 4.85 -0.05
N LEU A 555 -41.86 4.26 1.00
CA LEU A 555 -40.71 4.80 1.72
C LEU A 555 -39.47 4.84 0.82
N ILE A 556 -39.19 3.77 0.06
CA ILE A 556 -38.08 3.73 -0.89
C ILE A 556 -38.28 4.77 -2.01
N LYS A 557 -39.49 4.92 -2.58
CA LYS A 557 -39.77 5.96 -3.59
C LYS A 557 -39.42 7.36 -3.12
N ARG A 558 -39.67 7.69 -1.85
CA ARG A 558 -39.27 8.99 -1.28
C ARG A 558 -37.75 9.18 -1.31
N LEU A 559 -36.98 8.14 -1.01
CA LEU A 559 -35.51 8.18 -1.07
C LEU A 559 -34.98 8.25 -2.50
N LEU A 560 -35.65 7.57 -3.45
CA LEU A 560 -35.32 7.69 -4.88
C LEU A 560 -35.50 9.11 -5.37
N LYS A 561 -36.61 9.77 -4.97
CA LYS A 561 -36.87 11.17 -5.30
C LYS A 561 -35.83 12.10 -4.68
N GLU A 562 -35.45 11.88 -3.43
CA GLU A 562 -34.40 12.65 -2.74
C GLU A 562 -33.07 12.60 -3.51
N ALA A 563 -32.63 11.40 -3.92
CA ALA A 563 -31.43 11.21 -4.72
C ALA A 563 -31.53 11.85 -6.12
N SER A 564 -32.70 11.78 -6.74
CA SER A 564 -32.99 12.34 -8.07
C SER A 564 -32.97 13.87 -8.09
N ASP A 565 -33.58 14.49 -7.08
CA ASP A 565 -33.62 15.94 -6.92
C ASP A 565 -32.26 16.53 -6.52
N GLY A 566 -31.30 15.68 -6.12
CA GLY A 566 -29.98 16.08 -5.63
C GLY A 566 -30.02 16.80 -4.28
N LYS A 567 -31.15 16.71 -3.57
CA LYS A 567 -31.40 17.36 -2.29
C LYS A 567 -31.16 16.37 -1.16
N GLY A 568 -30.57 16.83 -0.06
CA GLY A 568 -30.29 15.98 1.09
C GLY A 568 -29.00 15.15 0.95
N GLN A 569 -28.89 14.13 1.79
CA GLN A 569 -27.65 13.38 2.02
C GLN A 569 -27.53 12.14 1.12
N ILE A 570 -28.64 11.66 0.58
CA ILE A 570 -28.68 10.48 -0.26
C ILE A 570 -28.31 10.88 -1.68
N LYS A 571 -27.10 10.54 -2.11
CA LYS A 571 -26.59 10.91 -3.44
C LYS A 571 -26.82 9.84 -4.50
N GLN A 572 -27.04 8.60 -4.09
CA GLN A 572 -27.22 7.47 -5.00
C GLN A 572 -27.97 6.32 -4.35
N VAL A 573 -28.86 5.67 -5.10
CA VAL A 573 -29.62 4.50 -4.62
C VAL A 573 -29.49 3.33 -5.59
N PHE A 574 -29.26 2.15 -5.05
CA PHE A 574 -29.29 0.87 -5.74
C PHE A 574 -30.43 0.03 -5.18
N LEU A 575 -31.35 -0.42 -6.03
CA LEU A 575 -32.44 -1.31 -5.65
C LEU A 575 -32.26 -2.66 -6.32
N LEU A 576 -31.89 -3.68 -5.55
CA LEU A 576 -31.71 -5.04 -6.01
C LEU A 576 -32.94 -5.84 -5.60
N THR A 577 -33.61 -6.51 -6.55
CA THR A 577 -34.73 -7.38 -6.18
C THR A 577 -34.98 -8.53 -7.15
N HIS A 578 -35.64 -9.58 -6.66
CA HIS A 578 -36.25 -10.65 -7.47
C HIS A 578 -37.78 -10.55 -7.59
N ASN A 579 -38.43 -9.65 -6.84
CA ASN A 579 -39.89 -9.54 -6.81
C ASN A 579 -40.38 -8.59 -7.92
N ILE A 580 -41.12 -9.14 -8.90
CA ILE A 580 -41.63 -8.42 -10.06
C ILE A 580 -42.60 -7.30 -9.66
N TYR A 581 -43.53 -7.57 -8.74
CA TYR A 581 -44.52 -6.60 -8.29
C TYR A 581 -43.86 -5.44 -7.56
N PHE A 582 -42.96 -5.73 -6.63
CA PHE A 582 -42.20 -4.72 -5.91
C PHE A 582 -41.32 -3.88 -6.84
N HIS A 583 -40.60 -4.51 -7.77
CA HIS A 583 -39.81 -3.80 -8.78
C HIS A 583 -40.68 -2.86 -9.60
N LYS A 584 -41.81 -3.35 -10.13
CA LYS A 584 -42.74 -2.54 -10.92
C LYS A 584 -43.29 -1.40 -10.09
N GLU A 585 -43.71 -1.66 -8.85
CA GLU A 585 -44.26 -0.64 -7.97
C GLU A 585 -43.24 0.47 -7.72
N VAL A 586 -42.02 0.14 -7.25
CA VAL A 586 -41.00 1.14 -6.92
C VAL A 586 -40.44 1.85 -8.15
N SER A 587 -40.29 1.14 -9.27
CA SER A 587 -39.81 1.74 -10.51
C SER A 587 -40.91 2.48 -11.28
N PHE A 588 -42.19 2.38 -10.92
CA PHE A 588 -43.27 3.02 -11.65
C PHE A 588 -43.17 4.54 -11.61
N ASP A 589 -43.25 5.17 -12.79
CA ASP A 589 -43.31 6.62 -12.94
C ASP A 589 -44.22 6.95 -14.14
N ARG A 590 -45.22 7.82 -13.93
CA ARG A 590 -46.19 8.20 -14.97
C ARG A 590 -45.56 8.98 -16.12
N ASN A 591 -44.43 9.65 -15.87
CA ASN A 591 -43.75 10.51 -16.83
C ASN A 591 -42.63 9.77 -17.58
N ARG A 592 -42.39 8.48 -17.29
CA ARG A 592 -41.39 7.70 -18.03
C ARG A 592 -41.91 7.41 -19.45
N GLY A 593 -41.14 7.80 -20.45
CA GLY A 593 -41.37 7.47 -21.85
C GLY A 593 -40.96 6.03 -22.21
N ALA A 594 -40.60 5.80 -23.47
CA ALA A 594 -40.14 4.49 -23.94
C ALA A 594 -38.74 4.10 -23.42
N GLU A 595 -37.92 5.08 -23.04
CA GLU A 595 -36.54 4.91 -22.57
C GLU A 595 -36.37 5.30 -21.08
N CYS A 596 -35.21 4.96 -20.52
CA CYS A 596 -34.78 5.37 -19.18
C CYS A 596 -34.75 6.89 -19.04
N ARG A 597 -35.07 7.37 -17.84
CA ARG A 597 -34.80 8.77 -17.47
C ARG A 597 -33.30 9.02 -17.35
N ALA A 598 -32.88 10.27 -17.50
CA ALA A 598 -31.48 10.68 -17.44
C ALA A 598 -30.76 10.30 -16.13
N GLN A 599 -31.51 10.10 -15.05
CA GLN A 599 -31.00 9.85 -13.71
C GLN A 599 -31.16 8.39 -13.24
N GLU A 600 -31.63 7.49 -14.10
CA GLU A 600 -31.84 6.08 -13.73
C GLU A 600 -31.17 5.08 -14.68
N THR A 601 -30.87 3.89 -14.17
CA THR A 601 -30.42 2.74 -14.98
C THR A 601 -31.19 1.48 -14.61
N PHE A 602 -31.31 0.54 -15.57
CA PHE A 602 -31.89 -0.78 -15.36
C PHE A 602 -30.90 -1.87 -15.74
N TRP A 603 -30.76 -2.86 -14.87
CA TRP A 603 -29.86 -3.99 -15.04
C TRP A 603 -30.57 -5.31 -14.74
N ILE A 604 -30.21 -6.36 -15.48
CA ILE A 604 -30.59 -7.74 -15.16
C ILE A 604 -29.33 -8.54 -14.80
N VAL A 605 -29.37 -9.22 -13.66
CA VAL A 605 -28.38 -10.21 -13.24
C VAL A 605 -28.94 -11.60 -13.48
N ARG A 606 -28.36 -12.33 -14.42
CA ARG A 606 -28.76 -13.71 -14.79
C ARG A 606 -27.60 -14.68 -14.59
N LYS A 607 -27.92 -15.94 -14.35
CA LYS A 607 -26.93 -17.01 -14.22
C LYS A 607 -27.03 -17.91 -15.46
N VAL A 608 -25.94 -18.02 -16.22
CA VAL A 608 -25.83 -18.86 -17.42
C VAL A 608 -24.68 -19.82 -17.18
N ASP A 609 -24.92 -21.13 -17.28
CA ASP A 609 -23.94 -22.19 -17.06
C ASP A 609 -23.16 -22.06 -15.75
N GLY A 610 -23.86 -21.71 -14.67
CA GLY A 610 -23.23 -21.52 -13.36
C GLY A 610 -22.60 -20.14 -13.12
N VAL A 611 -22.48 -19.31 -14.17
CA VAL A 611 -21.77 -18.02 -14.13
C VAL A 611 -22.76 -16.85 -14.19
N SER A 612 -22.59 -15.88 -13.29
CA SER A 612 -23.35 -14.63 -13.26
C SER A 612 -22.95 -13.71 -14.40
N LYS A 613 -23.94 -13.17 -15.11
CA LYS A 613 -23.81 -12.17 -16.17
C LYS A 613 -24.69 -10.97 -15.87
N VAL A 614 -24.17 -9.77 -16.12
CA VAL A 614 -24.89 -8.51 -15.88
C VAL A 614 -25.18 -7.83 -17.21
N VAL A 615 -26.45 -7.48 -17.47
CA VAL A 615 -26.90 -6.87 -18.72
C VAL A 615 -27.63 -5.56 -18.42
N GLY A 616 -27.17 -4.46 -19.02
CA GLY A 616 -27.82 -3.15 -18.92
C GLY A 616 -28.90 -2.96 -19.99
N TYR A 617 -29.96 -2.25 -19.63
CA TYR A 617 -31.08 -1.92 -20.52
C TYR A 617 -31.34 -0.41 -20.53
N ASN A 618 -31.71 0.11 -21.70
CA ASN A 618 -32.13 1.50 -21.91
C ASN A 618 -33.62 1.75 -21.63
N HIS A 619 -34.33 0.76 -21.08
CA HIS A 619 -35.72 0.82 -20.65
C HIS A 619 -35.91 -0.15 -19.48
N ASN A 620 -37.06 -0.11 -18.80
CA ASN A 620 -37.38 -1.10 -17.76
C ASN A 620 -37.73 -2.45 -18.41
N PRO A 621 -36.87 -3.49 -18.31
CA PRO A 621 -37.06 -4.73 -19.04
C PRO A 621 -38.05 -5.69 -18.33
N ILE A 622 -38.43 -5.37 -17.09
CA ILE A 622 -39.26 -6.25 -16.27
C ILE A 622 -40.71 -6.15 -16.70
N LYS A 623 -41.31 -7.28 -17.01
CA LYS A 623 -42.69 -7.42 -17.47
C LYS A 623 -43.48 -8.29 -16.51
N THR A 624 -44.75 -7.94 -16.30
CA THR A 624 -45.68 -8.80 -15.55
C THR A 624 -46.01 -10.06 -16.34
N SER A 625 -46.51 -11.10 -15.67
CA SER A 625 -46.97 -12.32 -16.35
C SER A 625 -48.01 -12.04 -17.43
N TYR A 626 -48.89 -11.06 -17.20
CA TYR A 626 -49.89 -10.64 -18.18
C TYR A 626 -49.25 -9.93 -19.40
N GLU A 627 -48.30 -9.03 -19.19
CA GLU A 627 -47.55 -8.37 -20.27
C GLU A 627 -46.74 -9.36 -21.13
N LEU A 628 -46.23 -10.43 -20.51
CA LEU A 628 -45.51 -11.51 -21.18
C LEU A 628 -46.43 -12.33 -22.09
N LEU A 629 -47.64 -12.67 -21.64
CA LEU A 629 -48.64 -13.34 -22.48
C LEU A 629 -48.91 -12.53 -23.75
N TRP A 630 -49.15 -11.22 -23.61
CA TRP A 630 -49.34 -10.34 -24.77
C TRP A 630 -48.08 -10.18 -25.63
N ALA A 631 -46.88 -10.27 -25.05
CA ALA A 631 -45.64 -10.25 -25.82
C ALA A 631 -45.51 -11.48 -26.75
N GLU A 632 -45.95 -12.64 -26.28
CA GLU A 632 -46.00 -13.86 -27.08
C GLU A 632 -47.03 -13.74 -28.21
N VAL A 633 -48.20 -13.13 -27.95
CA VAL A 633 -49.19 -12.83 -29.00
C VAL A 633 -48.61 -11.88 -30.06
N ARG A 634 -47.82 -10.88 -29.67
CA ARG A 634 -47.18 -9.94 -30.62
C ARG A 634 -46.01 -10.54 -31.39
N ASN A 635 -45.41 -11.64 -30.92
CA ASN A 635 -44.21 -12.20 -31.53
C ASN A 635 -44.53 -12.88 -32.88
N PRO A 636 -43.95 -12.44 -34.01
CA PRO A 636 -44.15 -13.09 -35.31
C PRO A 636 -43.60 -14.52 -35.36
N ASN A 637 -42.55 -14.80 -34.58
CA ASN A 637 -41.88 -16.11 -34.48
C ASN A 637 -42.36 -16.92 -33.26
N ARG A 638 -43.61 -16.72 -32.84
CA ARG A 638 -44.21 -17.44 -31.69
C ARG A 638 -44.35 -18.94 -31.98
N SER A 639 -44.41 -19.74 -30.92
CA SER A 639 -44.71 -21.17 -31.05
C SER A 639 -46.20 -21.38 -31.31
N ASN A 640 -46.55 -21.82 -32.52
CA ASN A 640 -47.91 -22.16 -32.93
C ASN A 640 -48.57 -23.20 -32.03
N MET A 641 -47.77 -24.03 -31.34
CA MET A 641 -48.25 -25.07 -30.43
C MET A 641 -48.72 -24.52 -29.07
N THR A 642 -48.25 -23.34 -28.65
CA THR A 642 -48.52 -22.78 -27.31
C THR A 642 -49.44 -21.55 -27.33
N ILE A 643 -49.65 -20.95 -28.50
CA ILE A 643 -50.41 -19.71 -28.66
C ILE A 643 -51.85 -19.81 -28.15
N GLN A 644 -52.53 -20.95 -28.35
CA GLN A 644 -53.91 -21.14 -27.90
C GLN A 644 -54.04 -21.00 -26.38
N ASN A 645 -53.12 -21.61 -25.62
CA ASN A 645 -53.06 -21.50 -24.17
C ASN A 645 -52.79 -20.05 -23.73
N THR A 646 -51.94 -19.34 -24.46
CA THR A 646 -51.63 -17.93 -24.20
C THR A 646 -52.84 -17.02 -24.43
N LEU A 647 -53.57 -17.19 -25.54
CA LEU A 647 -54.81 -16.46 -25.82
C LEU A 647 -55.88 -16.72 -24.76
N ARG A 648 -56.06 -17.98 -24.36
CA ARG A 648 -56.96 -18.39 -23.29
C ARG A 648 -56.64 -17.68 -21.98
N ARG A 649 -55.39 -17.74 -21.50
CA ARG A 649 -54.98 -17.12 -20.22
C ARG A 649 -55.20 -15.61 -20.23
N ILE A 650 -55.05 -14.95 -21.38
CA ILE A 650 -55.34 -13.52 -21.52
C ILE A 650 -56.82 -13.23 -21.36
N ILE A 651 -57.66 -13.98 -22.07
CA ILE A 651 -59.12 -13.81 -22.05
C ILE A 651 -59.66 -14.14 -20.65
N GLU A 652 -59.25 -15.27 -20.05
CA GLU A 652 -59.67 -15.65 -18.70
C GLU A 652 -59.26 -14.59 -17.67
N ASN A 653 -58.01 -14.14 -17.70
CA ASN A 653 -57.55 -13.13 -16.75
C ASN A 653 -58.31 -11.80 -16.91
N TYR A 654 -58.59 -11.38 -18.15
CA TYR A 654 -59.24 -10.10 -18.40
C TYR A 654 -60.77 -10.13 -18.22
N PHE A 655 -61.46 -11.05 -18.89
CA PHE A 655 -62.93 -11.11 -18.88
C PHE A 655 -63.48 -11.83 -17.67
N LYS A 656 -62.88 -12.96 -17.24
CA LYS A 656 -63.42 -13.78 -16.15
C LYS A 656 -62.94 -13.30 -14.78
N ILE A 657 -61.62 -13.17 -14.59
CA ILE A 657 -61.04 -12.84 -13.28
C ILE A 657 -61.25 -11.36 -12.94
N LEU A 658 -60.92 -10.45 -13.86
CA LEU A 658 -61.01 -9.00 -13.62
C LEU A 658 -62.38 -8.41 -13.98
N GLY A 659 -62.95 -8.82 -15.12
CA GLY A 659 -64.21 -8.28 -15.65
C GLY A 659 -65.48 -8.93 -15.12
N ASN A 660 -65.38 -10.12 -14.50
CA ASN A 660 -66.52 -10.93 -14.06
C ASN A 660 -67.63 -11.10 -15.12
N VAL A 661 -67.23 -11.24 -16.39
CA VAL A 661 -68.12 -11.40 -17.54
C VAL A 661 -68.43 -12.88 -17.74
N ASP A 662 -69.70 -13.19 -18.03
CA ASP A 662 -70.10 -14.55 -18.40
C ASP A 662 -69.50 -14.92 -19.76
N THR A 663 -68.83 -16.06 -19.83
CA THR A 663 -68.19 -16.54 -21.06
C THR A 663 -69.22 -16.94 -22.11
N ASP A 664 -70.41 -17.38 -21.69
CA ASP A 664 -71.48 -17.79 -22.60
C ASP A 664 -72.06 -16.57 -23.35
N ASP A 665 -72.13 -15.40 -22.69
CA ASP A 665 -72.55 -14.14 -23.31
C ASP A 665 -71.58 -13.68 -24.41
N ILE A 666 -70.27 -13.95 -24.24
CA ILE A 666 -69.25 -13.64 -25.25
C ILE A 666 -69.37 -14.62 -26.42
N ILE A 667 -69.58 -15.92 -26.15
CA ILE A 667 -69.73 -16.95 -27.17
C ILE A 667 -70.99 -16.71 -28.02
N ALA A 668 -72.09 -16.25 -27.42
CA ALA A 668 -73.34 -15.95 -28.11
C ALA A 668 -73.23 -14.84 -29.17
N GLN A 669 -72.17 -14.01 -29.13
CA GLN A 669 -71.93 -12.94 -30.10
C GLN A 669 -71.25 -13.41 -31.40
N PHE A 670 -70.98 -14.71 -31.53
CA PHE A 670 -70.36 -15.34 -32.70
C PHE A 670 -71.31 -16.38 -33.30
N GLU A 671 -71.21 -16.60 -34.61
CA GLU A 671 -72.00 -17.60 -35.34
C GLU A 671 -71.10 -18.57 -36.12
N GLY A 672 -71.58 -19.80 -36.34
CA GLY A 672 -70.93 -20.79 -37.20
C GLY A 672 -69.54 -21.22 -36.72
N LYS A 673 -68.55 -21.25 -37.62
CA LYS A 673 -67.18 -21.73 -37.33
C LYS A 673 -66.44 -20.85 -36.31
N ASP A 674 -66.72 -19.54 -36.30
CA ASP A 674 -66.09 -18.62 -35.36
C ASP A 674 -66.63 -18.79 -33.94
N GLN A 675 -67.92 -19.16 -33.82
CA GLN A 675 -68.52 -19.51 -32.54
C GLN A 675 -67.83 -20.74 -31.93
N GLN A 676 -67.59 -21.79 -32.73
CA GLN A 676 -66.89 -22.99 -32.28
C GLN A 676 -65.44 -22.70 -31.83
N LEU A 677 -64.73 -21.80 -32.54
CA LEU A 677 -63.37 -21.38 -32.15
C LEU A 677 -63.37 -20.47 -30.91
N CYS A 678 -64.38 -19.61 -30.76
CA CYS A 678 -64.57 -18.80 -29.56
C CYS A 678 -64.85 -19.73 -28.37
N THR A 679 -65.78 -20.67 -28.52
CA THR A 679 -66.05 -21.72 -27.53
C THR A 679 -64.79 -22.49 -27.18
N SER A 680 -63.95 -22.92 -28.14
CA SER A 680 -62.74 -23.69 -27.83
C SER A 680 -61.69 -22.90 -27.04
N LEU A 681 -61.58 -21.58 -27.24
CA LEU A 681 -60.72 -20.70 -26.43
C LEU A 681 -61.18 -20.62 -24.96
N PHE A 682 -62.48 -20.75 -24.70
CA PHE A 682 -63.08 -20.75 -23.36
C PHE A 682 -63.31 -22.16 -22.78
N SER A 683 -63.49 -23.21 -23.60
CA SER A 683 -63.98 -24.54 -23.18
C SER A 683 -62.89 -25.53 -22.80
N TRP A 684 -61.62 -25.23 -23.05
CA TRP A 684 -60.48 -25.99 -22.48
C TRP A 684 -60.41 -25.93 -20.93
N VAL A 685 -61.43 -25.37 -20.30
CA VAL A 685 -61.69 -25.32 -18.87
C VAL A 685 -61.98 -26.70 -18.25
N ASN A 686 -62.33 -27.74 -19.02
CA ASN A 686 -62.77 -29.02 -18.42
C ASN A 686 -61.87 -30.26 -18.59
N ASP A 687 -60.77 -30.26 -19.35
CA ASP A 687 -59.89 -31.45 -19.39
C ASP A 687 -58.46 -31.17 -19.91
N GLY A 688 -57.51 -30.77 -19.05
CA GLY A 688 -56.15 -30.52 -19.55
C GLY A 688 -55.07 -29.99 -18.62
N SER A 689 -55.04 -30.39 -17.34
CA SER A 689 -53.81 -30.26 -16.51
C SER A 689 -53.14 -31.60 -16.20
N HIS A 690 -53.66 -32.73 -16.73
CA HIS A 690 -53.13 -34.08 -16.50
C HIS A 690 -53.23 -34.95 -17.76
N SER A 691 -52.31 -34.79 -18.72
CA SER A 691 -51.92 -35.88 -19.61
C SER A 691 -50.63 -35.50 -20.35
N ALA A 692 -49.52 -36.10 -19.93
CA ALA A 692 -48.23 -36.01 -20.58
C ALA A 692 -48.09 -36.99 -21.77
N HIS A 693 -49.17 -37.59 -22.24
CA HIS A 693 -49.14 -38.58 -23.32
C HIS A 693 -50.42 -38.51 -24.16
N ASP A 694 -50.23 -38.51 -25.48
CA ASP A 694 -51.21 -38.50 -26.58
C ASP A 694 -51.76 -37.14 -27.02
N ASP A 695 -50.87 -36.34 -27.62
CA ASP A 695 -51.25 -35.32 -28.61
C ASP A 695 -51.95 -35.99 -29.80
N LEU A 696 -53.24 -35.72 -29.96
CA LEU A 696 -53.90 -35.83 -31.26
C LEU A 696 -53.10 -34.99 -32.27
N TYR A 697 -52.44 -35.67 -33.21
CA TYR A 697 -51.74 -35.09 -34.35
C TYR A 697 -52.67 -34.12 -35.10
N ILE A 698 -52.64 -32.85 -34.73
CA ILE A 698 -53.04 -31.74 -35.59
C ILE A 698 -51.80 -30.89 -35.72
N SER A 699 -51.12 -30.99 -36.87
CA SER A 699 -50.20 -29.93 -37.29
C SER A 699 -50.99 -28.63 -37.26
N ALA A 700 -50.73 -27.75 -36.28
CA ALA A 700 -51.32 -26.42 -36.23
C ALA A 700 -50.74 -25.63 -37.40
N ASP A 701 -51.40 -25.75 -38.56
CA ASP A 701 -51.08 -25.01 -39.77
C ASP A 701 -51.26 -23.50 -39.52
N ASP A 702 -50.44 -22.67 -40.16
CA ASP A 702 -50.43 -21.21 -39.95
C ASP A 702 -51.82 -20.60 -40.20
N SER A 703 -52.60 -21.22 -41.09
CA SER A 703 -53.99 -20.85 -41.39
C SER A 703 -54.93 -20.98 -40.18
N VAL A 704 -54.73 -21.98 -39.32
CA VAL A 704 -55.54 -22.22 -38.12
C VAL A 704 -55.17 -21.23 -37.03
N VAL A 705 -53.87 -20.98 -36.83
CA VAL A 705 -53.38 -19.99 -35.86
C VAL A 705 -53.85 -18.58 -36.22
N ALA A 706 -53.82 -18.22 -37.51
CA ALA A 706 -54.35 -16.94 -37.98
C ALA A 706 -55.83 -16.75 -37.64
N ARG A 707 -56.65 -17.80 -37.76
CA ARG A 707 -58.07 -17.77 -37.38
C ARG A 707 -58.28 -17.61 -35.88
N TYR A 708 -57.51 -18.31 -35.05
CA TYR A 708 -57.57 -18.15 -33.59
C TYR A 708 -57.24 -16.71 -33.15
N LEU A 709 -56.26 -16.08 -33.80
CA LEU A 709 -55.90 -14.68 -33.52
C LEU A 709 -56.94 -13.68 -34.01
N ASP A 710 -57.60 -13.97 -35.14
CA ASP A 710 -58.71 -13.16 -35.64
C ASP A 710 -59.92 -13.23 -34.70
N VAL A 711 -60.32 -14.44 -34.29
CA VAL A 711 -61.38 -14.64 -33.30
C VAL A 711 -61.02 -13.98 -31.97
N PHE A 712 -59.78 -14.15 -31.50
CA PHE A 712 -59.28 -13.47 -30.30
C PHE A 712 -59.38 -11.94 -30.40
N ARG A 713 -58.99 -11.33 -31.53
CA ARG A 713 -59.16 -9.89 -31.76
C ARG A 713 -60.63 -9.49 -31.72
N ARG A 714 -61.49 -10.25 -32.41
CA ARG A 714 -62.92 -9.99 -32.51
C ARG A 714 -63.66 -10.15 -31.18
N ILE A 715 -63.17 -10.97 -30.26
CA ILE A 715 -63.72 -11.04 -28.88
C ILE A 715 -63.66 -9.66 -28.23
N PHE A 716 -62.51 -8.96 -28.32
CA PHE A 716 -62.39 -7.59 -27.79
C PHE A 716 -63.20 -6.56 -28.60
N GLU A 717 -63.40 -6.74 -29.90
CA GLU A 717 -64.23 -5.85 -30.73
C GLU A 717 -65.72 -5.96 -30.41
N LYS A 718 -66.23 -7.19 -30.33
CA LYS A 718 -67.66 -7.49 -30.08
C LYS A 718 -68.09 -7.13 -28.66
N THR A 719 -67.16 -7.23 -27.69
CA THR A 719 -67.39 -6.85 -26.28
C THR A 719 -67.05 -5.38 -25.96
N ASP A 720 -66.83 -4.53 -26.97
CA ASP A 720 -66.48 -3.10 -26.82
C ASP A 720 -65.19 -2.82 -25.99
N HIS A 721 -64.28 -3.79 -25.94
CA HIS A 721 -62.98 -3.71 -25.24
C HIS A 721 -61.79 -3.60 -26.20
N HIS A 722 -62.02 -3.18 -27.45
CA HIS A 722 -60.99 -3.10 -28.49
C HIS A 722 -59.86 -2.11 -28.17
N GLY A 723 -60.14 -1.08 -27.36
CA GLY A 723 -59.13 -0.16 -26.86
C GLY A 723 -58.02 -0.86 -26.07
N HIS A 724 -58.38 -1.83 -25.22
CA HIS A 724 -57.41 -2.65 -24.47
C HIS A 724 -56.58 -3.53 -25.41
N TYR A 725 -57.22 -4.19 -26.38
CA TYR A 725 -56.51 -4.97 -27.40
C TYR A 725 -55.48 -4.12 -28.16
N LYS A 726 -55.87 -2.93 -28.64
CA LYS A 726 -54.97 -2.00 -29.34
C LYS A 726 -53.78 -1.58 -28.47
N MET A 727 -54.06 -1.18 -27.22
CA MET A 727 -53.03 -0.82 -26.24
C MET A 727 -52.03 -1.95 -26.04
N MET A 728 -52.52 -3.18 -25.85
CA MET A 728 -51.67 -4.33 -25.62
C MET A 728 -50.98 -4.83 -26.89
N MET A 729 -51.49 -4.58 -28.09
CA MET A 729 -50.80 -4.89 -29.35
C MET A 729 -49.73 -3.85 -29.74
N GLY A 730 -49.63 -2.73 -29.01
CA GLY A 730 -48.65 -1.68 -29.28
C GLY A 730 -49.08 -0.68 -30.36
N ALA A 731 -50.37 -0.65 -30.72
CA ALA A 731 -50.93 0.40 -31.56
C ALA A 731 -51.05 1.70 -30.74
N GLN A 732 -50.53 2.81 -31.25
CA GLN A 732 -50.44 4.12 -30.58
C GLN A 732 -51.71 4.51 -29.81
N LYS A 733 -51.52 5.16 -28.65
CA LYS A 733 -52.58 5.90 -27.95
C LYS A 733 -53.31 6.81 -28.96
N PRO A 734 -54.65 6.79 -29.01
CA PRO A 734 -55.38 7.93 -29.56
C PRO A 734 -54.98 9.16 -28.72
N ALA A 735 -54.62 10.25 -29.40
CA ALA A 735 -54.39 11.52 -28.73
C ALA A 735 -55.63 11.88 -27.90
N ASP A 736 -55.40 12.33 -26.67
CA ASP A 736 -56.44 12.77 -25.76
C ASP A 736 -57.23 13.95 -26.38
N PRO A 737 -58.53 13.81 -26.66
CA PRO A 737 -59.31 14.88 -27.28
C PRO A 737 -59.56 16.06 -26.32
N THR A 738 -59.16 15.98 -25.04
CA THR A 738 -59.40 17.06 -24.07
C THR A 738 -58.39 18.20 -24.08
N GLN A 739 -57.29 18.10 -24.85
CA GLN A 739 -56.34 19.22 -25.02
C GLN A 739 -56.69 20.17 -26.18
N GLY A 740 -57.66 19.81 -27.04
CA GLY A 740 -58.12 20.66 -28.14
C GLY A 740 -59.22 21.67 -27.78
N ALA A 741 -59.91 21.50 -26.65
CA ALA A 741 -61.06 22.33 -26.30
C ALA A 741 -60.70 23.58 -25.46
N ALA A 742 -59.51 23.62 -24.83
CA ALA A 742 -59.06 24.77 -24.05
C ALA A 742 -58.41 25.89 -24.90
N ALA A 743 -58.02 25.59 -26.14
CA ALA A 743 -57.34 26.55 -27.03
C ALA A 743 -58.30 27.33 -27.96
N VAL A 744 -59.59 26.96 -28.02
CA VAL A 744 -60.58 27.62 -28.90
C VAL A 744 -61.57 28.51 -28.12
N ALA A 745 -61.53 28.49 -26.78
CA ALA A 745 -62.42 29.31 -25.94
C ALA A 745 -61.82 30.64 -25.47
N LEU A 746 -60.56 30.95 -25.79
CA LEU A 746 -59.86 32.18 -25.36
C LEU A 746 -59.73 33.26 -26.46
N GLU A 747 -60.26 33.02 -27.67
CA GLU A 747 -60.34 34.03 -28.75
C GLU A 747 -61.77 34.54 -29.01
N ALA A 748 -62.76 34.15 -28.19
CA ALA A 748 -64.17 34.55 -28.37
C ALA A 748 -64.75 35.40 -27.22
N ILE A 749 -63.96 35.79 -26.20
CA ILE A 749 -64.40 36.73 -25.17
C ILE A 749 -63.22 37.66 -24.83
N ALA A 750 -63.49 38.96 -24.99
CA ALA A 750 -62.72 40.16 -24.64
C ALA A 750 -61.59 40.04 -23.61
#